data_AF-A0A9X2FHP1-F1
#
_entry.id   AF-A0A9X2FHP1-F1
#
_cell.length_a   1.000
_cell.length_b   1.000
_cell.length_c   1.000
_cell.angle_alpha   90.00
_cell.angle_beta   90.00
_cell.angle_gamma   90.00
#
_symmetry.space_group_name_H-M   'P 1'
#
loop_
_entity.id
_entity.type
_entity.pdbx_description
1 polymer ?
#
loop_
_entity_poly.entity_id
_entity_poly.type
_entity_poly.pdbx_seq_one_letter_code
_entity_poly.pdbx_strand_id
1 'polypeptide(L)'
;MSPDEIQCEFPTLPRLVAAWQAGDLSLQDQGFAELNTLLRSDRSARSYFLEAMQIDAELRWRMASTHEVDCALASDAEGTPRPIASILLSELSFRNDEAFADVYQCVGQSEEHAQLWLRLYPAIRACVLLCHPSLCSADAEANAICSSLVHQRLASMSLDEFRRLVGKTTVAQVSQSLRHLGNKQAKSYCSIVELCLETAVELDTSEIYESVEAIVPHQLPTDSLRLLCMRYLIEQTPAQMASRLAVSSQRAVSLLAEARNLVWRACTGASSQPVVSPHDKTLTSLNCFFDGGPAQAALSQEATPGVFGSKSLDSLLTWLTSGTQNCRCLLTFALIHEALYRQLSLPQLLNESQTRKDEEFHAVVTDMVSQLEDVPATSPPKLATRSKPVTSRAAVGWLAAIAAALLVAATSALWLLPKSKQGGVNHTTVTEETPIHVETPKPAAEPIAPPQPVVVGTVMTALNLPDGHPLNGIGGLVFAGQTVELTEGIVQISTVSGSQWVLEGPISVTLSEDSSVTLQHGRLVGLNSGQQIPLVVHTPNAKVVDVGTEFGVGVDEDLTTFVAVYQGEVQLAPTSAGNEQVAAEVVAVEANTQVVLPSNPRQAITPQSLVHDRGFIRPDEVQLRVEQEQGSLLAAEKVAFYEMLRTQGLLAYQSFHGDSQGKEFTFGFAEPYIRPSGIGKFGTDLAVGSTAFASSQSLVLANKDSVFLDLDVSDRSPLARSELVDDTGQLGNKPGEIWLFWRSQSTLQANQRFQWVGLSMMRGDERGVDEPLFIGQPSGLSTFGIQSYGGDEVQHELDIAPQIPGVQPLNSDSRPHHWVTRIDCKGEGHVTVSVWCDVDPSRVESVAPQTEQAYENFSFDRLRLEVSQAGDRGQCAFDQVVLGTSADAINSVLSLAAKHPQGSVHEVD
;
A
#
# COMPACT_ATOMS: atom_id res chain seq x y z
N MET A 1 6.09 15.57 -14.42
CA MET A 1 5.88 15.35 -15.87
C MET A 1 4.52 14.72 -16.02
N SER A 2 3.80 14.96 -17.12
CA SER A 2 2.55 14.23 -17.36
C SER A 2 2.82 12.73 -17.54
N PRO A 3 1.86 11.83 -17.26
CA PRO A 3 2.02 10.40 -17.48
C PRO A 3 2.47 10.08 -18.91
N ASP A 4 1.96 10.81 -19.90
CA ASP A 4 2.34 10.67 -21.31
C ASP A 4 3.81 11.08 -21.57
N GLU A 5 4.32 12.12 -20.91
CA GLU A 5 5.73 12.51 -20.99
C GLU A 5 6.65 11.48 -20.33
N ILE A 6 6.24 10.88 -19.20
CA ILE A 6 7.00 9.83 -18.52
C ILE A 6 6.99 8.52 -19.32
N GLN A 7 5.87 8.17 -19.93
CA GLN A 7 5.77 7.01 -20.81
C GLN A 7 6.68 7.18 -22.05
N CYS A 8 6.87 8.41 -22.52
CA CYS A 8 7.68 8.71 -23.69
C CYS A 8 9.20 8.78 -23.36
N GLU A 9 9.58 9.23 -22.16
CA GLU A 9 10.98 9.36 -21.71
C GLU A 9 11.49 8.09 -20.99
N PHE A 10 10.64 7.39 -20.24
CA PHE A 10 10.94 6.17 -19.47
C PHE A 10 9.84 5.10 -19.70
N PRO A 11 9.77 4.48 -20.88
CA PRO A 11 8.64 3.61 -21.27
C PRO A 11 8.47 2.35 -20.40
N THR A 12 9.51 1.91 -19.69
CA THR A 12 9.44 0.75 -18.80
C THR A 12 9.12 1.11 -17.34
N LEU A 13 9.34 2.37 -16.93
CA LEU A 13 9.22 2.80 -15.53
C LEU A 13 7.82 2.62 -14.94
N PRO A 14 6.71 3.07 -15.59
CA PRO A 14 5.35 2.86 -15.07
C PRO A 14 5.01 1.40 -14.76
N ARG A 15 5.41 0.49 -15.67
CA ARG A 15 5.18 -0.95 -15.51
C ARG A 15 5.98 -1.54 -14.34
N LEU A 16 7.21 -1.08 -14.17
CA LEU A 16 8.08 -1.54 -13.08
C LEU A 16 7.63 -0.99 -11.72
N VAL A 17 7.18 0.27 -11.67
CA VAL A 17 6.59 0.86 -10.47
C VAL A 17 5.32 0.12 -10.07
N ALA A 18 4.43 -0.18 -11.02
CA ALA A 18 3.21 -0.95 -10.75
C ALA A 18 3.52 -2.38 -10.25
N ALA A 19 4.50 -3.06 -10.86
CA ALA A 19 4.93 -4.38 -10.42
C ALA A 19 5.59 -4.35 -9.02
N TRP A 20 6.27 -3.25 -8.66
CA TRP A 20 6.78 -3.03 -7.30
C TRP A 20 5.66 -2.80 -6.28
N GLN A 21 4.65 -1.99 -6.62
CA GLN A 21 3.46 -1.73 -5.80
C GLN A 21 2.65 -2.99 -5.55
N ALA A 22 2.53 -3.87 -6.55
CA ALA A 22 1.82 -5.13 -6.43
C ALA A 22 2.59 -6.19 -5.60
N GLY A 23 3.85 -5.93 -5.23
CA GLY A 23 4.72 -6.94 -4.60
C GLY A 23 5.19 -8.03 -5.56
N ASP A 24 4.85 -7.91 -6.85
CA ASP A 24 5.20 -8.86 -7.91
C ASP A 24 6.68 -8.79 -8.27
N LEU A 25 7.32 -7.65 -8.04
CA LEU A 25 8.77 -7.54 -8.07
C LEU A 25 9.34 -8.13 -6.79
N SER A 26 9.45 -9.46 -6.79
CA SER A 26 10.38 -10.12 -5.89
C SER A 26 11.74 -9.51 -6.14
N LEU A 27 12.54 -9.44 -5.10
CA LEU A 27 13.81 -8.76 -5.27
C LEU A 27 14.80 -9.60 -6.14
N GLN A 28 14.47 -10.86 -6.49
CA GLN A 28 15.16 -11.66 -7.52
C GLN A 28 14.78 -11.29 -8.96
N ASP A 29 13.77 -10.45 -9.14
CA ASP A 29 13.17 -10.15 -10.44
C ASP A 29 14.01 -9.14 -11.23
N GLN A 30 14.21 -9.40 -12.52
CA GLN A 30 14.87 -8.47 -13.46
C GLN A 30 14.21 -7.09 -13.45
N GLY A 31 12.89 -7.04 -13.22
CA GLY A 31 12.18 -5.79 -13.09
C GLY A 31 12.62 -4.96 -11.87
N PHE A 32 13.02 -5.60 -10.76
CA PHE A 32 13.51 -4.90 -9.58
C PHE A 32 14.88 -4.25 -9.83
N ALA A 33 15.79 -4.97 -10.50
CA ALA A 33 17.11 -4.43 -10.87
C ALA A 33 17.00 -3.27 -11.88
N GLU A 34 16.10 -3.39 -12.85
CA GLU A 34 15.80 -2.34 -13.84
C GLU A 34 15.20 -1.09 -13.16
N LEU A 35 14.23 -1.29 -12.26
CA LEU A 35 13.63 -0.22 -11.47
C LEU A 35 14.68 0.50 -10.63
N ASN A 36 15.48 -0.24 -9.86
CA ASN A 36 16.52 0.33 -9.00
C ASN A 36 17.57 1.12 -9.82
N THR A 37 17.89 0.66 -11.03
CA THR A 37 18.78 1.39 -11.95
C THR A 37 18.16 2.70 -12.44
N LEU A 38 16.88 2.70 -12.80
CA LEU A 38 16.15 3.91 -13.24
C LEU A 38 16.05 4.95 -12.11
N LEU A 39 15.74 4.50 -10.89
CA LEU A 39 15.66 5.37 -9.71
C LEU A 39 17.02 5.96 -9.33
N ARG A 40 18.10 5.21 -9.48
CA ARG A 40 19.44 5.73 -9.16
C ARG A 40 19.97 6.68 -10.23
N SER A 41 19.59 6.46 -11.49
CA SER A 41 20.16 7.20 -12.62
C SER A 41 19.43 8.51 -12.94
N ASP A 42 18.14 8.62 -12.64
CA ASP A 42 17.32 9.75 -13.09
C ASP A 42 16.44 10.37 -11.97
N ARG A 43 16.29 11.70 -11.97
CA ARG A 43 15.50 12.44 -10.96
C ARG A 43 13.99 12.41 -11.27
N SER A 44 13.61 12.50 -12.54
CA SER A 44 12.22 12.42 -12.97
C SER A 44 11.67 11.02 -12.73
N ALA A 45 12.50 9.99 -12.93
CA ALA A 45 12.13 8.62 -12.59
C ALA A 45 11.91 8.43 -11.07
N ARG A 46 12.77 9.03 -10.23
CA ARG A 46 12.58 9.05 -8.77
C ARG A 46 11.32 9.80 -8.35
N SER A 47 11.06 10.96 -8.95
CA SER A 47 9.90 11.77 -8.58
C SER A 47 8.61 11.01 -8.89
N TYR A 48 8.53 10.35 -10.04
CA TYR A 48 7.39 9.51 -10.42
C TYR A 48 7.23 8.27 -9.55
N PHE A 49 8.32 7.58 -9.23
CA PHE A 49 8.27 6.44 -8.33
C PHE A 49 7.91 6.86 -6.90
N LEU A 50 8.41 8.01 -6.42
CA LEU A 50 8.03 8.53 -5.12
C LEU A 50 6.56 8.97 -5.11
N GLU A 51 6.07 9.67 -6.12
CA GLU A 51 4.63 9.98 -6.26
C GLU A 51 3.80 8.70 -6.25
N ALA A 52 4.21 7.67 -7.00
CA ALA A 52 3.54 6.39 -7.02
C ALA A 52 3.67 5.61 -5.69
N MET A 53 4.80 5.68 -5.00
CA MET A 53 5.02 5.10 -3.67
C MET A 53 4.29 5.87 -2.58
N GLN A 54 4.08 7.16 -2.76
CA GLN A 54 3.30 7.98 -1.85
C GLN A 54 1.83 7.65 -2.04
N ILE A 55 1.37 7.48 -3.28
CA ILE A 55 0.05 6.96 -3.60
C ILE A 55 -0.12 5.52 -3.08
N ASP A 56 0.85 4.62 -3.26
CA ASP A 56 0.81 3.23 -2.79
C ASP A 56 0.96 3.11 -1.27
N ALA A 57 1.78 3.95 -0.63
CA ALA A 57 1.87 4.02 0.82
C ALA A 57 0.60 4.62 1.41
N GLU A 58 -0.01 5.61 0.76
CA GLU A 58 -1.30 6.16 1.17
C GLU A 58 -2.43 5.14 0.94
N LEU A 59 -2.36 4.33 -0.11
CA LEU A 59 -3.26 3.18 -0.35
C LEU A 59 -3.01 2.03 0.64
N ARG A 60 -1.76 1.64 0.89
CA ARG A 60 -1.36 0.58 1.84
C ARG A 60 -1.60 0.99 3.28
N TRP A 61 -1.42 2.26 3.62
CA TRP A 61 -1.80 2.84 4.91
C TRP A 61 -3.32 2.86 5.08
N ARG A 62 -4.07 3.19 4.00
CA ARG A 62 -5.54 2.99 3.93
C ARG A 62 -5.94 1.49 3.97
N MET A 63 -5.04 0.56 3.62
CA MET A 63 -5.20 -0.91 3.69
C MET A 63 -4.46 -1.56 4.88
N ALA A 64 -3.86 -0.80 5.82
CA ALA A 64 -2.95 -1.34 6.85
C ALA A 64 -3.68 -2.01 8.03
N SER A 65 -5.01 -2.13 8.00
CA SER A 65 -5.77 -3.06 8.84
C SER A 65 -5.60 -4.54 8.44
N THR A 66 -4.76 -4.86 7.46
CA THR A 66 -4.59 -6.22 6.91
C THR A 66 -3.36 -6.98 7.43
N HIS A 67 -2.55 -6.40 8.33
CA HIS A 67 -1.21 -6.95 8.66
C HIS A 67 -1.09 -7.65 10.02
N GLU A 68 -2.20 -7.97 10.72
CA GLU A 68 -2.13 -8.72 11.98
C GLU A 68 -2.07 -10.25 11.82
N VAL A 69 -2.15 -10.81 10.60
CA VAL A 69 -2.17 -12.28 10.37
C VAL A 69 -0.83 -12.87 9.89
N ASP A 70 0.11 -12.07 9.39
CA ASP A 70 1.44 -12.60 9.02
C ASP A 70 2.21 -13.11 10.25
N CYS A 71 1.87 -12.62 11.44
CA CYS A 71 2.41 -13.10 12.71
C CYS A 71 1.85 -14.46 13.18
N ALA A 72 0.83 -15.03 12.52
CA ALA A 72 0.20 -16.29 12.95
C ALA A 72 0.49 -17.53 12.07
N LEU A 73 1.19 -17.38 10.93
CA LEU A 73 1.33 -18.49 9.94
C LEU A 73 2.76 -18.86 9.50
N ALA A 74 3.81 -18.46 10.21
CA ALA A 74 5.11 -19.11 10.05
C ALA A 74 5.17 -20.42 10.86
N SER A 75 4.36 -21.42 10.48
CA SER A 75 4.57 -22.80 10.93
C SER A 75 5.42 -23.55 9.91
N ASP A 76 6.62 -23.89 10.32
CA ASP A 76 7.51 -24.83 9.65
C ASP A 76 6.80 -26.16 9.36
N ALA A 77 6.83 -26.58 8.10
CA ALA A 77 6.44 -27.92 7.70
C ALA A 77 7.65 -28.86 7.78
N GLU A 78 7.67 -29.71 8.81
CA GLU A 78 8.48 -30.93 8.84
C GLU A 78 8.17 -31.82 7.62
N GLY A 79 9.21 -32.28 6.93
CA GLY A 79 9.09 -33.48 6.08
C GLY A 79 9.82 -33.47 4.74
N THR A 80 10.42 -32.36 4.30
CA THR A 80 11.34 -32.38 3.15
C THR A 80 12.71 -31.87 3.58
N PRO A 81 13.81 -32.62 3.34
CA PRO A 81 15.14 -32.12 3.64
C PRO A 81 15.42 -30.95 2.69
N ARG A 82 15.16 -29.74 3.17
CA ARG A 82 15.59 -28.50 2.54
C ARG A 82 17.11 -28.41 2.75
N PRO A 83 17.92 -28.23 1.70
CA PRO A 83 19.36 -28.02 1.87
C PRO A 83 19.57 -26.82 2.80
N ILE A 84 20.52 -26.87 3.73
CA ILE A 84 20.75 -25.83 4.76
C ILE A 84 20.92 -24.44 4.12
N ALA A 85 21.47 -24.39 2.90
CA ALA A 85 21.62 -23.16 2.12
C ALA A 85 20.28 -22.47 1.75
N SER A 86 19.19 -23.22 1.61
CA SER A 86 17.87 -22.65 1.29
C SER A 86 17.16 -22.02 2.49
N ILE A 87 17.51 -22.44 3.71
CA ILE A 87 17.00 -21.88 4.97
C ILE A 87 17.76 -20.57 5.28
N LEU A 88 19.08 -20.56 5.11
CA LEU A 88 19.90 -19.34 5.23
C LEU A 88 19.52 -18.26 4.21
N LEU A 89 18.90 -18.63 3.08
CA LEU A 89 18.47 -17.71 2.04
C LEU A 89 17.20 -16.92 2.36
N SER A 90 16.31 -17.45 3.19
CA SER A 90 15.13 -16.70 3.64
C SER A 90 15.49 -15.67 4.70
N GLU A 91 16.57 -15.89 5.44
CA GLU A 91 17.02 -15.01 6.53
C GLU A 91 17.99 -13.93 6.05
N LEU A 92 18.74 -14.15 4.96
CA LEU A 92 19.65 -13.15 4.42
C LEU A 92 18.99 -12.38 3.27
N SER A 93 18.90 -11.06 3.42
CA SER A 93 18.36 -10.08 2.44
C SER A 93 19.04 -10.05 1.05
N PHE A 94 19.83 -11.06 0.68
CA PHE A 94 20.49 -11.28 -0.63
C PHE A 94 19.66 -12.08 -1.61
N ARG A 95 18.50 -12.59 -1.17
CA ARG A 95 17.44 -13.05 -2.08
C ARG A 95 17.00 -11.93 -3.03
N ASN A 96 17.60 -10.75 -2.97
CA ASN A 96 17.17 -9.54 -3.61
C ASN A 96 18.12 -9.02 -4.67
N ASP A 97 19.19 -9.77 -4.89
CA ASP A 97 20.22 -9.42 -5.85
C ASP A 97 20.13 -10.39 -7.02
N GLU A 98 19.72 -9.91 -8.20
CA GLU A 98 19.64 -10.70 -9.44
C GLU A 98 20.97 -11.44 -9.71
N ALA A 99 22.09 -10.73 -9.52
CA ALA A 99 23.44 -11.27 -9.64
C ALA A 99 23.78 -12.41 -8.66
N PHE A 100 23.20 -12.39 -7.45
CA PHE A 100 23.34 -13.50 -6.51
C PHE A 100 22.57 -14.73 -7.01
N ALA A 101 21.32 -14.52 -7.44
CA ALA A 101 20.42 -15.58 -7.88
C ALA A 101 20.98 -16.33 -9.10
N ASP A 102 21.55 -15.62 -10.08
CA ASP A 102 22.13 -16.22 -11.28
C ASP A 102 23.25 -17.23 -10.95
N VAL A 103 24.16 -16.85 -10.06
CA VAL A 103 25.26 -17.73 -9.65
C VAL A 103 24.74 -18.84 -8.73
N TYR A 104 23.82 -18.53 -7.83
CA TYR A 104 23.21 -19.52 -6.93
C TYR A 104 22.49 -20.62 -7.71
N GLN A 105 21.74 -20.29 -8.77
CA GLN A 105 21.11 -21.28 -9.65
C GLN A 105 22.15 -22.20 -10.32
N CYS A 106 23.32 -21.67 -10.70
CA CYS A 106 24.39 -22.47 -11.27
C CYS A 106 25.02 -23.45 -10.29
N VAL A 107 24.96 -23.19 -8.97
CA VAL A 107 25.60 -24.02 -7.94
C VAL A 107 24.62 -24.74 -7.00
N GLY A 108 23.33 -24.43 -7.05
CA GLY A 108 22.31 -24.86 -6.08
C GLY A 108 22.04 -26.36 -6.05
N GLN A 109 22.54 -27.11 -7.04
CA GLN A 109 22.50 -28.58 -7.06
C GLN A 109 23.57 -29.22 -6.16
N SER A 110 24.55 -28.44 -5.68
CA SER A 110 25.58 -28.87 -4.73
C SER A 110 25.50 -28.04 -3.46
N GLU A 111 25.10 -28.67 -2.36
CA GLU A 111 24.94 -28.01 -1.07
C GLU A 111 26.22 -27.33 -0.58
N GLU A 112 27.38 -27.98 -0.78
CA GLU A 112 28.68 -27.41 -0.43
C GLU A 112 29.03 -26.14 -1.24
N HIS A 113 28.70 -26.12 -2.53
CA HIS A 113 28.94 -24.93 -3.37
C HIS A 113 27.93 -23.82 -3.06
N ALA A 114 26.69 -24.16 -2.76
CA ALA A 114 25.65 -23.22 -2.34
C ALA A 114 26.03 -22.54 -1.02
N GLN A 115 26.48 -23.31 -0.01
CA GLN A 115 26.98 -22.78 1.26
C GLN A 115 28.24 -21.92 1.07
N LEU A 116 29.17 -22.33 0.20
CA LEU A 116 30.36 -21.53 -0.11
C LEU A 116 29.98 -20.22 -0.81
N TRP A 117 29.00 -20.23 -1.71
CA TRP A 117 28.50 -19.01 -2.37
C TRP A 117 27.81 -18.05 -1.40
N LEU A 118 27.03 -18.57 -0.44
CA LEU A 118 26.42 -17.78 0.64
C LEU A 118 27.45 -17.02 1.49
N ARG A 119 28.67 -17.56 1.63
CA ARG A 119 29.78 -16.88 2.32
C ARG A 119 30.53 -15.90 1.43
N LEU A 120 30.76 -16.27 0.16
CA LEU A 120 31.58 -15.48 -0.75
C LEU A 120 30.84 -14.25 -1.27
N TYR A 121 29.55 -14.33 -1.56
CA TYR A 121 28.82 -13.21 -2.16
C TYR A 121 28.74 -11.96 -1.27
N PRO A 122 28.37 -12.05 0.03
CA PRO A 122 28.39 -10.88 0.92
C PRO A 122 29.79 -10.28 1.03
N ALA A 123 30.83 -11.12 1.04
CA ALA A 123 32.21 -10.68 1.08
C ALA A 123 32.63 -9.96 -0.21
N ILE A 124 32.17 -10.41 -1.40
CA ILE A 124 32.40 -9.70 -2.67
C ILE A 124 31.79 -8.30 -2.60
N ARG A 125 30.52 -8.20 -2.20
CA ARG A 125 29.82 -6.91 -2.12
C ARG A 125 30.50 -5.96 -1.14
N ALA A 126 30.82 -6.44 0.05
CA ALA A 126 31.57 -5.69 1.05
C ALA A 126 32.93 -5.22 0.50
N CYS A 127 33.68 -6.10 -0.18
CA CYS A 127 34.98 -5.77 -0.78
C CYS A 127 34.87 -4.72 -1.88
N VAL A 128 33.87 -4.81 -2.74
CA VAL A 128 33.64 -3.84 -3.81
C VAL A 128 33.25 -2.49 -3.21
N LEU A 129 32.42 -2.47 -2.16
CA LEU A 129 32.05 -1.25 -1.46
C LEU A 129 33.27 -0.54 -0.83
N LEU A 130 34.33 -1.27 -0.44
CA LEU A 130 35.60 -0.66 -0.01
C LEU A 130 36.28 0.17 -1.09
N CYS A 131 36.01 -0.11 -2.36
CA CYS A 131 36.69 0.47 -3.52
C CYS A 131 35.90 1.60 -4.18
N HIS A 132 34.63 1.80 -3.83
CA HIS A 132 33.71 2.66 -4.55
C HIS A 132 33.01 3.69 -3.62
N PRO A 133 32.62 4.88 -4.13
CA PRO A 133 32.09 5.97 -3.29
C PRO A 133 30.64 5.78 -2.85
N SER A 134 29.86 5.12 -3.70
CA SER A 134 28.40 4.99 -3.58
C SER A 134 28.00 3.54 -3.75
N LEU A 135 26.87 3.17 -3.15
CA LEU A 135 26.31 1.82 -3.25
C LEU A 135 26.01 1.45 -4.71
N CYS A 136 25.50 2.40 -5.49
CA CYS A 136 25.21 2.20 -6.92
C CYS A 136 26.43 1.76 -7.74
N SER A 137 27.60 2.33 -7.44
CA SER A 137 28.84 1.94 -8.11
C SER A 137 29.28 0.54 -7.70
N ALA A 138 29.07 0.18 -6.43
CA ALA A 138 29.41 -1.13 -5.92
C ALA A 138 28.50 -2.23 -6.47
N ASP A 139 27.19 -1.98 -6.60
CA ASP A 139 26.23 -2.93 -7.17
C ASP A 139 26.54 -3.25 -8.63
N ALA A 140 26.86 -2.23 -9.44
CA ALA A 140 27.23 -2.43 -10.84
C ALA A 140 28.46 -3.34 -11.00
N GLU A 141 29.43 -3.22 -10.10
CA GLU A 141 30.66 -4.00 -10.11
C GLU A 141 30.43 -5.43 -9.58
N ALA A 142 29.63 -5.60 -8.53
CA ALA A 142 29.20 -6.91 -8.04
C ALA A 142 28.43 -7.69 -9.12
N ASN A 143 27.54 -7.02 -9.86
CA ASN A 143 26.82 -7.60 -10.99
C ASN A 143 27.76 -8.03 -12.11
N ALA A 144 28.71 -7.18 -12.49
CA ALA A 144 29.71 -7.51 -13.52
C ALA A 144 30.57 -8.74 -13.16
N ILE A 145 30.90 -8.89 -11.87
CA ILE A 145 31.59 -10.09 -11.35
C ILE A 145 30.71 -11.32 -11.53
N CYS A 146 29.46 -11.27 -11.09
CA CYS A 146 28.54 -12.41 -11.15
C CYS A 146 28.26 -12.83 -12.59
N SER A 147 27.98 -11.89 -13.50
CA SER A 147 27.79 -12.19 -14.93
C SER A 147 29.02 -12.89 -15.54
N SER A 148 30.22 -12.52 -15.10
CA SER A 148 31.46 -13.19 -15.56
C SER A 148 31.60 -14.62 -15.04
N LEU A 149 31.00 -14.94 -13.88
CA LEU A 149 31.00 -16.27 -13.28
C LEU A 149 29.97 -17.21 -13.90
N VAL A 150 28.77 -16.71 -14.22
CA VAL A 150 27.64 -17.50 -14.77
C VAL A 150 28.00 -18.20 -16.08
N HIS A 151 28.90 -17.64 -16.88
CA HIS A 151 29.36 -18.25 -18.13
C HIS A 151 30.35 -19.42 -17.95
N GLN A 152 30.70 -19.78 -16.71
CA GLN A 152 31.64 -20.85 -16.38
C GLN A 152 30.92 -22.12 -15.92
N ARG A 153 31.58 -23.28 -15.98
CA ARG A 153 30.99 -24.55 -15.51
C ARG A 153 31.13 -24.74 -14.00
N LEU A 154 30.51 -23.86 -13.22
CA LEU A 154 30.71 -23.73 -11.77
C LEU A 154 30.45 -25.04 -11.00
N ALA A 155 29.31 -25.72 -11.26
CA ALA A 155 28.95 -26.97 -10.58
C ALA A 155 29.87 -28.18 -10.86
N SER A 156 30.74 -28.08 -11.87
CA SER A 156 31.68 -29.16 -12.23
C SER A 156 33.10 -28.96 -11.66
N MET A 157 33.34 -27.83 -11.01
CA MET A 157 34.62 -27.49 -10.41
C MET A 157 34.73 -28.06 -8.99
N SER A 158 35.95 -28.22 -8.49
CA SER A 158 36.14 -28.40 -7.05
C SER A 158 35.86 -27.09 -6.29
N LEU A 159 35.51 -27.18 -5.00
CA LEU A 159 35.28 -26.00 -4.15
C LEU A 159 36.47 -25.03 -4.15
N ASP A 160 37.70 -25.54 -4.17
CA ASP A 160 38.93 -24.73 -4.23
C ASP A 160 39.13 -24.05 -5.60
N GLU A 161 38.72 -24.69 -6.69
CA GLU A 161 38.73 -24.07 -8.01
C GLU A 161 37.65 -22.99 -8.14
N PHE A 162 36.45 -23.26 -7.61
CA PHE A 162 35.36 -22.29 -7.55
C PHE A 162 35.78 -21.05 -6.74
N ARG A 163 36.30 -21.24 -5.52
CA ARG A 163 36.82 -20.14 -4.69
C ARG A 163 37.88 -19.31 -5.41
N ARG A 164 38.88 -19.96 -6.02
CA ARG A 164 39.97 -19.26 -6.73
C ARG A 164 39.45 -18.49 -7.95
N LEU A 165 38.47 -19.04 -8.66
CA LEU A 165 37.83 -18.37 -9.79
C LEU A 165 37.10 -17.11 -9.32
N VAL A 166 36.27 -17.20 -8.27
CA VAL A 166 35.56 -16.06 -7.68
C VAL A 166 36.53 -14.96 -7.24
N GLY A 167 37.58 -15.32 -6.51
CA GLY A 167 38.61 -14.37 -6.08
C GLY A 167 39.30 -13.67 -7.26
N LYS A 168 39.75 -14.44 -8.26
CA LYS A 168 40.43 -13.91 -9.44
C LYS A 168 39.53 -12.98 -10.25
N THR A 169 38.27 -13.35 -10.47
CA THR A 169 37.30 -12.53 -11.20
C THR A 169 37.03 -11.22 -10.47
N THR A 170 36.84 -11.28 -9.16
CA THR A 170 36.62 -10.08 -8.32
C THR A 170 37.81 -9.13 -8.37
N VAL A 171 39.03 -9.64 -8.18
CA VAL A 171 40.26 -8.83 -8.24
C VAL A 171 40.47 -8.23 -9.63
N ALA A 172 40.20 -8.99 -10.70
CA ALA A 172 40.34 -8.48 -12.07
C ALA A 172 39.37 -7.31 -12.35
N GLN A 173 38.13 -7.42 -11.86
CA GLN A 173 37.12 -6.39 -12.00
C GLN A 173 37.48 -5.13 -11.20
N VAL A 174 37.83 -5.27 -9.92
CA VAL A 174 38.28 -4.15 -9.08
C VAL A 174 39.52 -3.47 -9.65
N SER A 175 40.48 -4.25 -10.16
CA SER A 175 41.67 -3.71 -10.82
C SER A 175 41.31 -2.86 -12.05
N GLN A 176 40.28 -3.26 -12.80
CA GLN A 176 39.78 -2.50 -13.94
C GLN A 176 39.08 -1.21 -13.52
N SER A 177 38.25 -1.23 -12.47
CA SER A 177 37.53 -0.06 -11.99
C SER A 177 38.46 1.01 -11.41
N LEU A 178 39.55 0.57 -10.78
CA LEU A 178 40.56 1.44 -10.15
C LEU A 178 41.69 1.91 -11.09
N ARG A 179 41.59 1.69 -12.41
CA ARG A 179 42.63 2.11 -13.38
C ARG A 179 42.92 3.61 -13.42
N HIS A 180 41.97 4.42 -12.97
CA HIS A 180 42.11 5.87 -12.87
C HIS A 180 43.04 6.29 -11.71
N LEU A 181 43.26 5.39 -10.73
CA LEU A 181 44.23 5.59 -9.65
C LEU A 181 45.64 5.23 -10.10
N GLY A 182 46.64 5.73 -9.38
CA GLY A 182 48.02 5.32 -9.63
C GLY A 182 48.21 3.80 -9.48
N ASN A 183 48.99 3.19 -10.37
CA ASN A 183 49.25 1.73 -10.40
C ASN A 183 49.59 1.11 -9.03
N LYS A 184 50.28 1.85 -8.15
CA LYS A 184 50.61 1.37 -6.80
C LYS A 184 49.36 1.26 -5.91
N GLN A 185 48.51 2.29 -5.91
CA GLN A 185 47.29 2.31 -5.09
C GLN A 185 46.28 1.26 -5.57
N ALA A 186 46.04 1.16 -6.88
CA ALA A 186 45.15 0.15 -7.45
C ALA A 186 45.58 -1.28 -7.07
N LYS A 187 46.89 -1.57 -7.15
CA LYS A 187 47.45 -2.86 -6.68
C LYS A 187 47.21 -3.10 -5.20
N SER A 188 47.41 -2.09 -4.37
CA SER A 188 47.19 -2.21 -2.93
C SER A 188 45.74 -2.50 -2.58
N TYR A 189 44.76 -1.86 -3.23
CA TYR A 189 43.35 -2.21 -3.08
C TYR A 189 43.04 -3.63 -3.54
N CYS A 190 43.58 -4.06 -4.68
CA CYS A 190 43.44 -5.44 -5.17
C CYS A 190 43.97 -6.45 -4.14
N SER A 191 45.11 -6.18 -3.51
CA SER A 191 45.67 -7.05 -2.46
C SER A 191 44.80 -7.07 -1.19
N ILE A 192 44.16 -5.96 -0.82
CA ILE A 192 43.22 -5.94 0.31
C ILE A 192 42.00 -6.82 -0.01
N VAL A 193 41.44 -6.69 -1.22
CA VAL A 193 40.30 -7.49 -1.67
C VAL A 193 40.63 -8.97 -1.70
N GLU A 194 41.80 -9.33 -2.22
CA GLU A 194 42.28 -10.72 -2.25
C GLU A 194 42.37 -11.31 -0.83
N LEU A 195 43.00 -10.60 0.11
CA LEU A 195 43.10 -11.02 1.52
C LEU A 195 41.73 -11.15 2.20
N CYS A 196 40.79 -10.26 1.91
CA CYS A 196 39.44 -10.31 2.46
C CYS A 196 38.66 -11.52 1.93
N LEU A 197 38.73 -11.80 0.62
CA LEU A 197 38.04 -12.94 0.02
C LEU A 197 38.61 -14.29 0.46
N GLU A 198 39.93 -14.37 0.68
CA GLU A 198 40.55 -15.56 1.29
C GLU A 198 40.02 -15.81 2.70
N THR A 199 39.84 -14.73 3.47
CA THR A 199 39.36 -14.80 4.86
C THR A 199 37.86 -15.12 4.97
N ALA A 200 37.06 -14.73 3.97
CA ALA A 200 35.61 -14.90 3.98
C ALA A 200 35.14 -16.35 4.16
N VAL A 201 35.94 -17.33 3.75
CA VAL A 201 35.60 -18.75 3.88
C VAL A 201 35.58 -19.21 5.35
N GLU A 202 36.39 -18.56 6.19
CA GLU A 202 36.55 -18.89 7.61
C GLU A 202 35.55 -18.12 8.50
N LEU A 203 34.86 -17.12 7.97
CA LEU A 203 33.94 -16.27 8.72
C LEU A 203 32.50 -16.74 8.49
N ASP A 204 31.67 -16.71 9.52
CA ASP A 204 30.22 -16.85 9.34
C ASP A 204 29.64 -15.49 8.96
N THR A 205 29.43 -15.28 7.67
CA THR A 205 28.85 -14.03 7.17
C THR A 205 27.39 -13.89 7.55
N SER A 206 26.67 -14.99 7.79
CA SER A 206 25.23 -14.98 8.08
C SER A 206 24.98 -14.46 9.50
N GLU A 207 25.72 -15.00 10.47
CA GLU A 207 25.67 -14.59 11.88
C GLU A 207 25.89 -13.07 12.05
N ILE A 208 26.76 -12.48 11.22
CA ILE A 208 27.02 -11.04 11.24
C ILE A 208 25.81 -10.23 10.74
N TYR A 209 25.14 -10.69 9.68
CA TYR A 209 23.98 -9.99 9.13
C TYR A 209 22.77 -10.09 10.06
N GLU A 210 22.51 -11.29 10.60
CA GLU A 210 21.49 -11.52 11.62
C GLU A 210 21.73 -10.63 12.84
N SER A 211 23.00 -10.50 13.28
CA SER A 211 23.35 -9.62 14.38
C SER A 211 23.07 -8.15 14.05
N VAL A 212 23.43 -7.67 12.85
CA VAL A 212 23.16 -6.28 12.45
C VAL A 212 21.67 -6.03 12.35
N GLU A 213 20.90 -6.93 11.76
CA GLU A 213 19.44 -6.85 11.65
C GLU A 213 18.78 -6.78 13.01
N ALA A 214 19.15 -7.65 13.96
CA ALA A 214 18.62 -7.63 15.32
C ALA A 214 18.84 -6.29 16.06
N ILE A 215 19.86 -5.51 15.66
CA ILE A 215 20.25 -4.25 16.30
C ILE A 215 19.78 -3.03 15.51
N VAL A 216 19.75 -3.08 14.18
CA VAL A 216 19.53 -1.93 13.30
C VAL A 216 18.28 -2.18 12.43
N PRO A 217 17.25 -1.31 12.50
CA PRO A 217 17.19 -0.03 13.23
C PRO A 217 16.71 -0.16 14.70
N HIS A 218 16.39 -1.36 15.16
CA HIS A 218 15.57 -1.60 16.36
C HIS A 218 16.16 -1.07 17.68
N GLN A 219 17.46 -1.24 17.93
CA GLN A 219 18.10 -1.03 19.22
C GLN A 219 19.08 0.15 19.25
N LEU A 220 19.11 0.97 18.20
CA LEU A 220 20.02 2.11 18.11
C LEU A 220 19.48 3.32 18.86
N PRO A 221 20.33 4.05 19.61
CA PRO A 221 19.98 5.38 20.10
C PRO A 221 19.64 6.32 18.94
N THR A 222 18.64 7.18 19.13
CA THR A 222 18.08 8.11 18.13
C THR A 222 19.17 8.93 17.41
N ASP A 223 20.14 9.46 18.14
CA ASP A 223 21.24 10.23 17.56
C ASP A 223 22.17 9.38 16.68
N SER A 224 22.42 8.13 17.06
CA SER A 224 23.22 7.20 16.27
C SER A 224 22.47 6.78 15.01
N LEU A 225 21.17 6.50 15.13
CA LEU A 225 20.31 6.19 14.00
C LEU A 225 20.31 7.33 12.98
N ARG A 226 20.11 8.58 13.43
CA ARG A 226 20.13 9.77 12.57
C ARG A 226 21.46 9.91 11.83
N LEU A 227 22.59 9.77 12.52
CA LEU A 227 23.93 9.84 11.90
C LEU A 227 24.15 8.76 10.85
N LEU A 228 23.68 7.54 11.13
CA LEU A 228 23.78 6.43 10.21
C LEU A 228 22.83 6.61 9.01
N CYS A 229 21.58 7.05 9.19
CA CYS A 229 20.68 7.38 8.08
C CYS A 229 21.27 8.48 7.18
N MET A 230 21.82 9.55 7.75
CA MET A 230 22.51 10.59 6.95
C MET A 230 23.62 10.00 6.07
N ARG A 231 24.39 9.04 6.58
CA ARG A 231 25.50 8.41 5.83
C ARG A 231 25.06 7.33 4.86
N TYR A 232 24.11 6.48 5.22
CA TYR A 232 23.78 5.24 4.49
C TYR A 232 22.47 5.33 3.69
N LEU A 233 21.49 6.13 4.13
CA LEU A 233 20.26 6.39 3.39
C LEU A 233 20.44 7.55 2.40
N ILE A 234 20.99 8.68 2.87
CA ILE A 234 21.14 9.92 2.07
C ILE A 234 22.55 10.01 1.43
N GLU A 235 23.41 9.02 1.67
CA GLU A 235 24.80 8.94 1.17
C GLU A 235 25.66 10.20 1.45
N GLN A 236 25.41 10.92 2.56
CA GLN A 236 26.18 12.12 2.87
C GLN A 236 27.61 11.82 3.29
N THR A 237 28.55 12.57 2.73
CA THR A 237 29.94 12.56 3.18
C THR A 237 30.06 13.18 4.58
N PRO A 238 31.08 12.82 5.38
CA PRO A 238 31.31 13.45 6.68
C PRO A 238 31.44 14.98 6.63
N ALA A 239 31.89 15.54 5.50
CA ALA A 239 31.94 16.99 5.29
C ALA A 239 30.54 17.62 5.14
N GLN A 240 29.64 16.97 4.38
CA GLN A 240 28.25 17.40 4.25
C GLN A 240 27.51 17.26 5.58
N MET A 241 27.73 16.16 6.30
CA MET A 241 27.18 15.96 7.63
C MET A 241 27.65 17.03 8.61
N ALA A 242 28.93 17.41 8.56
CA ALA A 242 29.49 18.46 9.41
C ALA A 242 28.81 19.82 9.20
N SER A 243 28.61 20.19 7.92
CA SER A 243 27.87 21.40 7.55
C SER A 243 26.43 21.36 8.09
N ARG A 244 25.74 20.23 7.90
CA ARG A 244 24.34 20.05 8.30
C ARG A 244 24.14 20.04 9.81
N LEU A 245 25.04 19.41 10.55
CA LEU A 245 25.01 19.35 12.02
C LEU A 245 25.62 20.60 12.69
N ALA A 246 26.12 21.56 11.90
CA ALA A 246 26.84 22.73 12.40
C ALA A 246 28.04 22.38 13.31
N VAL A 247 28.78 21.32 12.97
CA VAL A 247 29.99 20.87 13.71
C VAL A 247 31.21 20.87 12.79
N SER A 248 32.42 20.70 13.37
CA SER A 248 33.63 20.55 12.57
C SER A 248 33.65 19.21 11.82
N SER A 249 34.31 19.14 10.65
CA SER A 249 34.46 17.88 9.90
C SER A 249 35.08 16.76 10.73
N GLN A 250 36.03 17.11 11.60
CA GLN A 250 36.64 16.15 12.52
C GLN A 250 35.64 15.64 13.58
N ARG A 251 34.73 16.48 14.06
CA ARG A 251 33.68 16.06 15.00
C ARG A 251 32.63 15.18 14.31
N ALA A 252 32.23 15.50 13.09
CA ALA A 252 31.31 14.66 12.30
C ALA A 252 31.87 13.26 12.03
N VAL A 253 33.15 13.17 11.63
CA VAL A 253 33.85 11.87 11.47
C VAL A 253 33.88 11.09 12.80
N SER A 254 34.13 11.79 13.91
CA SER A 254 34.16 11.15 15.24
C SER A 254 32.79 10.62 15.66
N LEU A 255 31.72 11.42 15.48
CA LEU A 255 30.34 11.02 15.79
C LEU A 255 29.89 9.83 14.95
N LEU A 256 30.17 9.85 13.65
CA LEU A 256 29.84 8.73 12.75
C LEU A 256 30.63 7.46 13.12
N ALA A 257 31.91 7.61 13.47
CA ALA A 257 32.72 6.50 13.95
C ALA A 257 32.22 5.93 15.29
N GLU A 258 31.78 6.79 16.21
CA GLU A 258 31.14 6.38 17.47
C GLU A 258 29.89 5.55 17.21
N ALA A 259 29.00 5.99 16.31
CA ALA A 259 27.79 5.26 15.93
C ALA A 259 28.10 3.89 15.28
N ARG A 260 29.05 3.82 14.34
CA ARG A 260 29.47 2.54 13.73
C ARG A 260 30.14 1.60 14.73
N ASN A 261 30.95 2.15 15.64
CA ASN A 261 31.60 1.35 16.68
C ASN A 261 30.58 0.78 17.69
N LEU A 262 29.45 1.45 17.91
CA LEU A 262 28.33 0.93 18.70
C LEU A 262 27.75 -0.33 18.02
N VAL A 263 27.43 -0.26 16.73
CA VAL A 263 26.97 -1.42 15.95
C VAL A 263 27.99 -2.55 15.98
N TRP A 264 29.27 -2.22 15.72
CA TRP A 264 30.38 -3.19 15.76
C TRP A 264 30.45 -3.94 17.09
N ARG A 265 30.45 -3.22 18.23
CA ARG A 265 30.57 -3.84 19.56
C ARG A 265 29.36 -4.72 19.88
N ALA A 266 28.18 -4.31 19.46
CA ALA A 266 26.96 -5.06 19.68
C ALA A 266 26.96 -6.37 18.84
N CYS A 267 27.42 -6.33 17.58
CA CYS A 267 27.52 -7.53 16.74
C CYS A 267 28.65 -8.48 17.19
N THR A 268 29.83 -7.93 17.50
CA THR A 268 31.00 -8.76 17.86
C THR A 268 30.98 -9.26 19.31
N GLY A 269 30.19 -8.63 20.18
CA GLY A 269 29.96 -9.10 21.55
C GLY A 269 28.99 -10.29 21.65
N ALA A 270 28.12 -10.46 20.64
CA ALA A 270 27.14 -11.53 20.57
C ALA A 270 27.60 -12.77 19.78
N SER A 271 28.59 -12.63 18.88
CA SER A 271 29.05 -13.73 18.02
C SER A 271 29.75 -14.85 18.78
N SER A 272 29.46 -16.08 18.35
CA SER A 272 30.05 -17.34 18.82
C SER A 272 31.53 -17.52 18.42
N GLN A 273 32.01 -16.80 17.40
CA GLN A 273 33.42 -16.77 17.01
C GLN A 273 34.08 -15.43 17.43
N PRO A 274 35.01 -15.43 18.40
CA PRO A 274 35.59 -14.18 18.88
C PRO A 274 36.48 -13.54 17.82
N VAL A 275 36.01 -12.44 17.23
CA VAL A 275 36.84 -11.50 16.47
C VAL A 275 37.65 -10.69 17.49
N VAL A 276 38.98 -10.64 17.33
CA VAL A 276 39.85 -9.88 18.25
C VAL A 276 39.41 -8.42 18.25
N SER A 277 39.10 -7.86 19.43
CA SER A 277 38.74 -6.45 19.56
C SER A 277 39.92 -5.58 19.12
N PRO A 278 39.83 -4.86 18.00
CA PRO A 278 40.87 -3.94 17.58
C PRO A 278 41.04 -2.81 18.62
N HIS A 279 42.26 -2.26 18.73
CA HIS A 279 42.48 -1.06 19.52
C HIS A 279 41.71 0.13 18.91
N ASP A 280 41.31 1.10 19.74
CA ASP A 280 40.53 2.28 19.28
C ASP A 280 41.19 3.03 18.12
N LYS A 281 42.54 3.09 18.09
CA LYS A 281 43.30 3.70 16.98
C LYS A 281 43.10 2.95 15.66
N THR A 282 42.98 1.62 15.71
CA THR A 282 42.73 0.78 14.54
C THR A 282 41.30 0.97 14.04
N LEU A 283 40.29 0.97 14.93
CA LEU A 283 38.90 1.27 14.56
C LEU A 283 38.75 2.66 13.95
N THR A 284 39.44 3.65 14.52
CA THR A 284 39.47 5.00 13.96
C THR A 284 40.06 5.00 12.55
N SER A 285 41.17 4.28 12.35
CA SER A 285 41.83 4.16 11.04
C SER A 285 40.94 3.45 10.01
N LEU A 286 40.19 2.42 10.42
CA LEU A 286 39.23 1.72 9.59
C LEU A 286 38.06 2.63 9.21
N ASN A 287 37.42 3.31 10.17
CA ASN A 287 36.36 4.28 9.87
C ASN A 287 36.81 5.35 8.87
N CYS A 288 38.04 5.88 9.04
CA CYS A 288 38.64 6.79 8.08
C CYS A 288 38.94 6.16 6.71
N PHE A 289 39.21 4.85 6.64
CA PHE A 289 39.39 4.14 5.38
C PHE A 289 38.08 4.03 4.59
N PHE A 290 36.96 3.73 5.28
CA PHE A 290 35.64 3.60 4.65
C PHE A 290 35.10 4.91 4.09
N ASP A 291 35.31 6.03 4.79
CA ASP A 291 34.90 7.32 4.27
C ASP A 291 36.00 7.95 3.39
N GLY A 292 37.29 7.75 3.67
CA GLY A 292 38.41 8.37 2.97
C GLY A 292 38.94 7.62 1.74
N GLY A 293 38.20 6.64 1.21
CA GLY A 293 38.58 5.81 0.07
C GLY A 293 38.87 6.59 -1.23
N PRO A 294 39.30 5.90 -2.31
CA PRO A 294 39.83 6.53 -3.52
C PRO A 294 38.82 7.45 -4.21
N ALA A 295 37.55 7.26 -3.93
CA ALA A 295 36.45 7.94 -4.57
C ALA A 295 36.03 9.26 -3.90
N GLN A 296 36.34 9.50 -2.61
CA GLN A 296 36.14 10.83 -2.00
C GLN A 296 37.29 11.81 -2.31
N ALA A 297 38.49 11.30 -2.59
CA ALA A 297 39.62 12.10 -3.05
C ALA A 297 39.39 12.74 -4.45
N ALA A 298 38.50 12.16 -5.25
CA ALA A 298 38.12 12.69 -6.58
C ALA A 298 37.00 13.74 -6.54
N LEU A 299 36.17 13.73 -5.48
CA LEU A 299 35.00 14.61 -5.33
C LEU A 299 35.29 15.87 -4.47
N SER A 300 36.41 15.89 -3.75
CA SER A 300 36.78 17.00 -2.86
C SER A 300 37.78 17.93 -3.54
N GLN A 301 37.37 19.14 -3.97
CA GLN A 301 38.32 20.20 -4.37
C GLN A 301 39.02 20.86 -3.17
N GLU A 302 38.50 20.62 -1.96
CA GLU A 302 39.12 21.06 -0.71
C GLU A 302 39.83 19.88 -0.05
N ALA A 303 41.06 20.10 0.42
CA ALA A 303 41.82 19.13 1.19
C ALA A 303 41.12 18.89 2.54
N THR A 304 40.18 17.95 2.56
CA THR A 304 39.50 17.51 3.77
C THR A 304 40.50 16.80 4.70
N PRO A 305 40.48 17.08 6.02
CA PRO A 305 41.24 16.28 6.98
C PRO A 305 40.66 14.85 6.95
N GLY A 306 41.41 13.87 6.43
CA GLY A 306 40.96 12.47 6.37
C GLY A 306 41.22 11.70 5.08
N VAL A 307 41.82 12.29 4.05
CA VAL A 307 42.19 11.54 2.82
C VAL A 307 43.09 10.36 3.17
N PHE A 308 42.64 9.15 2.87
CA PHE A 308 43.39 7.93 3.14
C PHE A 308 44.55 7.80 2.13
N GLY A 309 45.68 8.43 2.46
CA GLY A 309 46.83 8.51 1.58
C GLY A 309 47.52 7.17 1.33
N SER A 310 48.39 7.12 0.32
CA SER A 310 49.16 5.92 -0.05
C SER A 310 49.98 5.33 1.11
N LYS A 311 50.49 6.15 2.03
CA LYS A 311 51.20 5.68 3.24
C LYS A 311 50.28 4.97 4.23
N SER A 312 49.04 5.44 4.38
CA SER A 312 48.04 4.81 5.26
C SER A 312 47.56 3.48 4.67
N LEU A 313 47.45 3.40 3.34
CA LEU A 313 47.16 2.17 2.59
C LEU A 313 48.28 1.12 2.73
N ASP A 314 49.54 1.54 2.60
CA ASP A 314 50.69 0.66 2.83
C ASP A 314 50.73 0.16 4.30
N SER A 315 50.36 1.02 5.26
CA SER A 315 50.28 0.66 6.68
C SER A 315 49.15 -0.33 6.97
N LEU A 316 47.98 -0.14 6.35
CA LEU A 316 46.85 -1.06 6.45
C LEU A 316 47.21 -2.44 5.87
N LEU A 317 47.83 -2.48 4.69
CA LEU A 317 48.32 -3.73 4.10
C LEU A 317 49.36 -4.44 4.99
N THR A 318 50.27 -3.68 5.59
CA THR A 318 51.26 -4.24 6.53
C THR A 318 50.56 -4.83 7.75
N TRP A 319 49.53 -4.16 8.26
CA TRP A 319 48.73 -4.67 9.37
C TRP A 319 47.95 -5.94 8.97
N LEU A 320 47.27 -5.95 7.82
CA LEU A 320 46.54 -7.12 7.33
C LEU A 320 47.45 -8.35 7.13
N THR A 321 48.63 -8.14 6.55
CA THR A 321 49.61 -9.23 6.33
C THR A 321 50.30 -9.72 7.61
N SER A 322 50.16 -9.01 8.73
CA SER A 322 50.74 -9.42 10.02
C SER A 322 49.94 -10.48 10.78
N GLY A 323 48.71 -10.79 10.35
CA GLY A 323 47.92 -11.88 10.94
C GLY A 323 46.51 -12.01 10.38
N THR A 324 46.02 -13.24 10.27
CA THR A 324 44.69 -13.58 9.72
C THR A 324 43.54 -12.93 10.51
N GLN A 325 43.72 -12.70 11.82
CA GLN A 325 42.71 -12.02 12.64
C GLN A 325 42.51 -10.54 12.28
N ASN A 326 43.53 -9.90 11.70
CA ASN A 326 43.39 -8.52 11.22
C ASN A 326 42.53 -8.47 9.95
N CYS A 327 42.68 -9.46 9.07
CA CYS A 327 41.82 -9.62 7.90
C CYS A 327 40.37 -9.90 8.30
N ARG A 328 40.15 -10.77 9.31
CA ARG A 328 38.80 -11.05 9.85
C ARG A 328 38.16 -9.77 10.41
N CYS A 329 38.94 -8.96 11.13
CA CYS A 329 38.48 -7.68 11.65
C CYS A 329 38.07 -6.70 10.54
N LEU A 330 38.90 -6.52 9.51
CA LEU A 330 38.55 -5.64 8.38
C LEU A 330 37.31 -6.15 7.63
N LEU A 331 37.26 -7.44 7.33
CA LEU A 331 36.15 -8.03 6.58
C LEU A 331 34.83 -7.92 7.35
N THR A 332 34.82 -8.22 8.65
CA THR A 332 33.63 -8.05 9.50
C THR A 332 33.14 -6.60 9.45
N PHE A 333 34.06 -5.63 9.45
CA PHE A 333 33.70 -4.22 9.46
C PHE A 333 33.13 -3.79 8.10
N ALA A 334 33.68 -4.35 7.02
CA ALA A 334 33.15 -4.17 5.67
C ALA A 334 31.76 -4.79 5.49
N LEU A 335 31.53 -5.97 6.08
CA LEU A 335 30.21 -6.64 6.06
C LEU A 335 29.16 -5.83 6.84
N ILE A 336 29.51 -5.28 8.00
CA ILE A 336 28.61 -4.38 8.75
C ILE A 336 28.27 -3.13 7.93
N HIS A 337 29.25 -2.55 7.22
CA HIS A 337 29.00 -1.42 6.33
C HIS A 337 28.05 -1.74 5.19
N GLU A 338 28.20 -2.91 4.56
CA GLU A 338 27.29 -3.40 3.53
C GLU A 338 25.88 -3.60 4.10
N ALA A 339 25.77 -4.30 5.24
CA ALA A 339 24.51 -4.56 5.92
C ALA A 339 23.78 -3.27 6.32
N LEU A 340 24.49 -2.24 6.79
CA LEU A 340 23.91 -0.94 7.14
C LEU A 340 23.24 -0.24 5.94
N TYR A 341 23.77 -0.39 4.72
CA TYR A 341 23.10 0.13 3.53
C TYR A 341 21.77 -0.57 3.23
N ARG A 342 21.63 -1.83 3.64
CA ARG A 342 20.38 -2.59 3.49
C ARG A 342 19.39 -2.21 4.58
N GLN A 343 19.82 -2.33 5.83
CA GLN A 343 19.00 -2.14 7.03
C GLN A 343 18.48 -0.70 7.20
N LEU A 344 19.21 0.28 6.66
CA LEU A 344 18.80 1.69 6.67
C LEU A 344 18.27 2.17 5.32
N SER A 345 17.84 1.24 4.46
CA SER A 345 17.16 1.59 3.21
C SER A 345 15.78 2.19 3.49
N LEU A 346 15.30 3.05 2.58
CA LEU A 346 14.00 3.70 2.74
C LEU A 346 12.85 2.68 2.90
N PRO A 347 12.76 1.61 2.08
CA PRO A 347 11.70 0.61 2.27
C PRO A 347 11.74 -0.05 3.64
N GLN A 348 12.94 -0.38 4.15
CA GLN A 348 13.07 -1.06 5.43
C GLN A 348 12.76 -0.15 6.62
N LEU A 349 13.15 1.12 6.56
CA LEU A 349 12.80 2.11 7.56
C LEU A 349 11.30 2.45 7.56
N LEU A 350 10.67 2.50 6.39
CA LEU A 350 9.21 2.69 6.29
C LEU A 350 8.44 1.45 6.77
N ASN A 351 8.93 0.25 6.48
CA ASN A 351 8.35 -1.00 6.99
C ASN A 351 8.44 -1.06 8.53
N GLU A 352 9.60 -0.73 9.10
CA GLU A 352 9.77 -0.62 10.55
C GLU A 352 8.86 0.47 11.15
N SER A 353 8.72 1.59 10.45
CA SER A 353 7.81 2.69 10.83
C SER A 353 6.36 2.23 10.92
N GLN A 354 5.92 1.25 10.14
CA GLN A 354 4.54 0.76 10.23
C GLN A 354 4.24 0.03 11.54
N THR A 355 5.25 -0.61 12.14
CA THR A 355 5.08 -1.49 13.31
C THR A 355 5.58 -0.86 14.62
N ARG A 356 6.57 0.03 14.55
CA ARG A 356 7.20 0.66 15.71
C ARG A 356 6.44 1.92 16.15
N LYS A 357 6.05 1.99 17.43
CA LYS A 357 5.31 3.14 18.01
C LYS A 357 6.21 4.24 18.64
N ASP A 358 7.50 4.26 18.29
CA ASP A 358 8.51 5.14 18.89
C ASP A 358 8.54 6.51 18.18
N GLU A 359 8.03 7.56 18.86
CA GLU A 359 7.96 8.92 18.31
C GLU A 359 9.32 9.49 17.90
N GLU A 360 10.41 9.14 18.61
CA GLU A 360 11.75 9.63 18.26
C GLU A 360 12.28 8.97 16.99
N PHE A 361 11.99 7.68 16.80
CA PHE A 361 12.28 6.95 15.56
C PHE A 361 11.52 7.57 14.38
N HIS A 362 10.21 7.78 14.54
CA HIS A 362 9.36 8.43 13.52
C HIS A 362 9.89 9.80 13.13
N ALA A 363 10.27 10.61 14.11
CA ALA A 363 10.85 11.92 13.85
C ALA A 363 12.16 11.83 13.04
N VAL A 364 13.01 10.83 13.29
CA VAL A 364 14.20 10.58 12.46
C VAL A 364 13.81 10.18 11.05
N VAL A 365 12.88 9.24 10.87
CA VAL A 365 12.46 8.78 9.53
C VAL A 365 11.83 9.93 8.74
N THR A 366 10.90 10.68 9.32
CA THR A 366 10.27 11.85 8.70
C THR A 366 11.29 12.93 8.33
N ASP A 367 12.23 13.24 9.22
CA ASP A 367 13.32 14.19 8.95
C ASP A 367 14.21 13.72 7.79
N MET A 368 14.56 12.43 7.74
CA MET A 368 15.37 11.87 6.67
C MET A 368 14.63 11.83 5.32
N VAL A 369 13.33 11.55 5.31
CA VAL A 369 12.48 11.57 4.11
C VAL A 369 12.36 12.99 3.57
N SER A 370 12.03 13.96 4.42
CA SER A 370 11.99 15.38 4.05
C SER A 370 13.35 15.87 3.53
N GLN A 371 14.45 15.44 4.16
CA GLN A 371 15.80 15.77 3.68
C GLN A 371 16.15 15.10 2.35
N LEU A 372 15.57 13.96 2.01
CA LEU A 372 15.72 13.32 0.70
C LEU A 372 15.06 14.17 -0.40
N GLU A 373 13.92 14.79 -0.07
CA GLU A 373 13.14 15.68 -0.95
C GLU A 373 13.83 17.04 -1.18
N ASP A 374 14.50 17.56 -0.16
CA ASP A 374 15.18 18.86 -0.17
C ASP A 374 16.56 18.90 -0.86
N VAL A 375 17.14 17.75 -1.28
CA VAL A 375 18.42 17.75 -1.99
C VAL A 375 18.21 18.23 -3.44
N PRO A 376 18.72 19.43 -3.83
CA PRO A 376 18.66 19.85 -5.23
C PRO A 376 19.48 18.87 -6.06
N ALA A 377 18.95 18.46 -7.22
CA ALA A 377 19.62 17.53 -8.12
C ALA A 377 21.04 18.02 -8.45
N THR A 378 22.04 17.41 -7.82
CA THR A 378 23.41 17.47 -8.31
C THR A 378 23.43 16.77 -9.65
N SER A 379 23.79 17.51 -10.70
CA SER A 379 24.01 16.96 -12.03
C SER A 379 24.84 15.68 -11.91
N PRO A 380 24.42 14.57 -12.55
CA PRO A 380 25.23 13.36 -12.53
C PRO A 380 26.64 13.70 -13.06
N PRO A 381 27.72 13.11 -12.48
CA PRO A 381 29.03 13.23 -13.08
C PRO A 381 28.90 12.80 -14.53
N LYS A 382 29.26 13.68 -15.47
CA LYS A 382 29.22 13.39 -16.91
C LYS A 382 29.80 12.01 -17.12
N LEU A 383 28.98 11.05 -17.57
CA LEU A 383 29.49 9.77 -18.07
C LEU A 383 30.64 10.11 -19.00
N ALA A 384 31.82 9.58 -18.69
CA ALA A 384 32.97 9.70 -19.57
C ALA A 384 32.49 9.34 -20.97
N THR A 385 32.47 10.33 -21.85
CA THR A 385 32.05 10.17 -23.24
C THR A 385 32.82 9.00 -23.80
N ARG A 386 32.10 7.91 -24.09
CA ARG A 386 32.63 6.72 -24.75
C ARG A 386 33.42 7.22 -25.95
N SER A 387 34.75 7.11 -25.90
CA SER A 387 35.59 7.49 -27.03
C SER A 387 35.12 6.67 -28.22
N LYS A 388 34.83 7.36 -29.34
CA LYS A 388 34.38 6.72 -30.57
C LYS A 388 35.33 5.57 -30.92
N PRO A 389 34.84 4.37 -31.25
CA PRO A 389 35.73 3.32 -31.73
C PRO A 389 36.35 3.79 -33.05
N VAL A 390 37.68 3.79 -33.10
CA VAL A 390 38.43 3.97 -34.33
C VAL A 390 38.09 2.79 -35.23
N THR A 391 37.25 3.02 -36.24
CA THR A 391 36.89 2.02 -37.24
C THR A 391 38.11 1.72 -38.10
N SER A 392 38.72 0.55 -37.93
CA SER A 392 39.73 0.05 -38.87
C SER A 392 39.02 -0.60 -40.06
N ARG A 393 39.48 -0.26 -41.28
CA ARG A 393 38.91 -0.70 -42.58
C ARG A 393 38.98 -2.22 -42.85
N ALA A 394 39.44 -3.04 -41.90
CA ALA A 394 39.58 -4.48 -42.07
C ALA A 394 38.32 -5.29 -41.71
N ALA A 395 37.40 -4.75 -40.90
CA ALA A 395 36.24 -5.50 -40.40
C ALA A 395 35.09 -5.65 -41.43
N VAL A 396 35.02 -4.77 -42.44
CA VAL A 396 33.97 -4.83 -43.48
C VAL A 396 34.21 -5.98 -44.48
N GLY A 397 35.45 -6.46 -44.63
CA GLY A 397 35.78 -7.55 -45.55
C GLY A 397 35.35 -8.94 -45.07
N TRP A 398 35.28 -9.16 -43.75
CA TRP A 398 34.99 -10.48 -43.18
C TRP A 398 33.50 -10.82 -43.15
N LEU A 399 32.63 -9.82 -43.02
CA LEU A 399 31.17 -10.02 -42.99
C LEU A 399 30.59 -10.38 -44.36
N ALA A 400 31.20 -9.93 -45.46
CA ALA A 400 30.79 -10.31 -46.81
C ALA A 400 31.13 -11.77 -47.19
N ALA A 401 32.21 -12.32 -46.61
CA ALA A 401 32.64 -13.70 -46.89
C ALA A 401 31.75 -14.76 -46.21
N ILE A 402 31.24 -14.46 -45.01
CA ILE A 402 30.37 -15.37 -44.26
C ILE A 402 28.99 -15.50 -44.93
N ALA A 403 28.45 -14.40 -45.47
CA ALA A 403 27.18 -14.42 -46.19
C ALA A 403 27.23 -15.23 -47.50
N ALA A 404 28.36 -15.19 -48.21
CA ALA A 404 28.54 -15.97 -49.44
C ALA A 404 28.66 -17.49 -49.18
N ALA A 405 29.30 -17.89 -48.08
CA ALA A 405 29.46 -19.30 -47.73
C ALA A 405 28.13 -19.98 -47.36
N LEU A 406 27.23 -19.25 -46.69
CA LEU A 406 25.92 -19.78 -46.29
C LEU A 406 24.97 -20.00 -47.49
N LEU A 407 25.08 -19.18 -48.54
CA LEU A 407 24.29 -19.33 -49.77
C LEU A 407 24.72 -20.55 -50.62
N VAL A 408 26.00 -20.92 -50.57
CA VAL A 408 26.51 -22.12 -51.26
C VAL A 408 26.13 -23.41 -50.50
N ALA A 409 26.10 -23.36 -49.17
CA ALA A 409 25.63 -24.48 -48.35
C ALA A 409 24.14 -24.76 -48.56
N ALA A 410 23.30 -23.71 -48.63
CA ALA A 410 21.85 -23.85 -48.83
C ALA A 410 21.47 -24.38 -50.22
N THR A 411 22.27 -24.11 -51.26
CA THR A 411 22.01 -24.57 -52.63
C THR A 411 22.45 -26.03 -52.87
N SER A 412 23.42 -26.55 -52.11
CA SER A 412 23.88 -27.94 -52.23
C SER A 412 22.97 -28.95 -51.50
N ALA A 413 22.29 -28.56 -50.43
CA ALA A 413 21.40 -29.44 -49.67
C ALA A 413 20.07 -29.75 -50.40
N LEU A 414 19.68 -28.95 -51.39
CA LEU A 414 18.41 -29.12 -52.11
C LEU A 414 18.48 -30.12 -53.28
N TRP A 415 19.68 -30.61 -53.64
CA TRP A 415 19.90 -31.48 -54.81
C TRP A 415 20.14 -32.96 -54.50
N LEU A 416 20.14 -33.37 -53.21
CA LEU A 416 20.55 -34.73 -52.80
C LEU A 416 19.46 -35.58 -52.13
N LEU A 417 18.18 -35.23 -52.22
CA LEU A 417 17.10 -36.11 -51.73
C LEU A 417 16.54 -37.01 -52.85
N PRO A 418 16.57 -38.35 -52.70
CA PRO A 418 15.97 -39.28 -53.66
C PRO A 418 14.44 -39.28 -53.57
N LYS A 419 13.78 -39.22 -54.72
CA LYS A 419 12.33 -39.43 -54.86
C LYS A 419 12.01 -40.93 -54.78
N SER A 420 11.08 -41.33 -53.91
CA SER A 420 10.39 -42.63 -54.02
C SER A 420 8.88 -42.48 -53.86
N LYS A 421 8.16 -43.38 -54.54
CA LYS A 421 6.80 -43.25 -55.08
C LYS A 421 5.72 -43.77 -54.13
N GLN A 422 4.53 -43.19 -54.28
CA GLN A 422 3.23 -43.67 -53.81
C GLN A 422 2.88 -45.09 -54.31
N GLY A 423 2.08 -45.81 -53.52
CA GLY A 423 1.31 -46.98 -53.98
C GLY A 423 0.45 -47.65 -52.89
N GLY A 424 -0.82 -47.24 -52.79
CA GLY A 424 -2.02 -48.10 -52.78
C GLY A 424 -2.30 -49.16 -51.69
N VAL A 425 -3.33 -48.87 -50.88
CA VAL A 425 -4.51 -49.68 -50.44
C VAL A 425 -4.35 -51.12 -49.90
N ASN A 426 -4.83 -51.38 -48.67
CA ASN A 426 -5.95 -52.32 -48.36
C ASN A 426 -6.21 -52.45 -46.86
N HIS A 427 -7.49 -52.31 -46.49
CA HIS A 427 -8.05 -52.73 -45.21
C HIS A 427 -8.19 -54.25 -45.19
N THR A 428 -7.76 -54.91 -44.12
CA THR A 428 -8.34 -56.20 -43.71
C THR A 428 -8.29 -56.35 -42.19
N THR A 429 -9.45 -56.67 -41.67
CA THR A 429 -9.82 -57.08 -40.32
C THR A 429 -8.92 -58.19 -39.78
N VAL A 430 -8.45 -58.05 -38.54
CA VAL A 430 -7.98 -59.19 -37.72
C VAL A 430 -8.58 -59.06 -36.33
N THR A 431 -9.35 -60.09 -35.99
CA THR A 431 -9.98 -60.41 -34.71
C THR A 431 -8.90 -60.72 -33.67
N GLU A 432 -8.94 -60.05 -32.52
CA GLU A 432 -8.16 -60.44 -31.34
C GLU A 432 -8.86 -61.59 -30.60
N GLU A 433 -8.15 -62.71 -30.45
CA GLU A 433 -8.53 -63.81 -29.57
C GLU A 433 -7.99 -63.58 -28.15
N THR A 434 -8.88 -63.72 -27.19
CA THR A 434 -8.73 -63.78 -25.73
C THR A 434 -7.64 -64.74 -25.21
N PRO A 435 -6.94 -64.40 -24.11
CA PRO A 435 -6.35 -65.39 -23.21
C PRO A 435 -7.30 -65.75 -22.06
N ILE A 436 -7.29 -67.04 -21.72
CA ILE A 436 -8.13 -67.72 -20.73
C ILE A 436 -7.76 -67.30 -19.30
N HIS A 437 -8.78 -66.92 -18.52
CA HIS A 437 -8.73 -66.62 -17.09
C HIS A 437 -8.80 -67.93 -16.28
N VAL A 438 -7.88 -68.12 -15.32
CA VAL A 438 -7.94 -69.18 -14.30
C VAL A 438 -8.50 -68.57 -13.02
N GLU A 439 -9.70 -69.00 -12.62
CA GLU A 439 -10.35 -68.58 -11.38
C GLU A 439 -9.63 -69.14 -10.14
N THR A 440 -9.31 -68.25 -9.20
CA THR A 440 -9.06 -68.61 -7.78
C THR A 440 -10.02 -67.81 -6.91
N PRO A 441 -10.52 -68.37 -5.78
CA PRO A 441 -11.70 -67.83 -5.10
C PRO A 441 -11.37 -66.57 -4.26
N LYS A 442 -12.25 -65.58 -4.39
CA LYS A 442 -12.31 -64.30 -3.68
C LYS A 442 -12.58 -64.49 -2.17
N PRO A 443 -11.76 -63.94 -1.25
CA PRO A 443 -12.15 -63.78 0.15
C PRO A 443 -13.20 -62.67 0.29
N ALA A 444 -14.20 -62.92 1.14
CA ALA A 444 -15.30 -62.00 1.43
C ALA A 444 -14.78 -60.68 2.04
N ALA A 445 -15.28 -59.57 1.52
CA ALA A 445 -15.02 -58.22 2.04
C ALA A 445 -15.82 -57.98 3.33
N GLU A 446 -15.16 -57.43 4.34
CA GLU A 446 -15.79 -56.92 5.55
C GLU A 446 -16.67 -55.68 5.25
N PRO A 447 -17.68 -55.39 6.09
CA PRO A 447 -18.57 -54.24 5.90
C PRO A 447 -17.80 -52.92 6.01
N ILE A 448 -17.83 -52.10 4.97
CA ILE A 448 -17.25 -50.75 4.96
C ILE A 448 -18.04 -49.88 5.95
N ALA A 449 -17.35 -49.30 6.93
CA ALA A 449 -17.93 -48.32 7.86
C ALA A 449 -18.53 -47.12 7.09
N PRO A 450 -19.61 -46.47 7.57
CA PRO A 450 -20.18 -45.30 6.90
C PRO A 450 -19.12 -44.23 6.65
N PRO A 451 -19.15 -43.54 5.48
CA PRO A 451 -18.17 -42.52 5.16
C PRO A 451 -18.17 -41.46 6.27
N GLN A 452 -16.99 -41.19 6.83
CA GLN A 452 -16.83 -40.12 7.81
C GLN A 452 -17.16 -38.78 7.14
N PRO A 453 -17.84 -37.86 7.85
CA PRO A 453 -18.22 -36.58 7.27
C PRO A 453 -16.95 -35.79 6.88
N VAL A 454 -16.91 -35.34 5.63
CA VAL A 454 -15.78 -34.57 5.09
C VAL A 454 -15.82 -33.18 5.69
N VAL A 455 -14.73 -32.78 6.37
CA VAL A 455 -14.55 -31.43 6.87
C VAL A 455 -14.18 -30.53 5.70
N VAL A 456 -14.92 -29.44 5.51
CA VAL A 456 -14.70 -28.47 4.41
C VAL A 456 -14.21 -27.11 4.90
N GLY A 457 -14.28 -26.85 6.21
CA GLY A 457 -13.74 -25.63 6.80
C GLY A 457 -13.71 -25.63 8.32
N THR A 458 -13.10 -24.58 8.86
CA THR A 458 -12.92 -24.33 10.30
C THR A 458 -13.37 -22.90 10.62
N VAL A 459 -14.12 -22.72 11.69
CA VAL A 459 -14.51 -21.39 12.18
C VAL A 459 -13.29 -20.67 12.74
N MET A 460 -12.95 -19.53 12.16
CA MET A 460 -11.88 -18.65 12.61
C MET A 460 -12.38 -17.68 13.67
N THR A 461 -13.56 -17.09 13.42
CA THR A 461 -14.15 -16.05 14.25
C THR A 461 -15.67 -16.19 14.25
N ALA A 462 -16.30 -15.96 15.39
CA ALA A 462 -17.75 -15.92 15.54
C ALA A 462 -18.11 -14.78 16.48
N LEU A 463 -18.96 -13.85 16.04
CA LEU A 463 -19.33 -12.63 16.76
C LEU A 463 -20.85 -12.51 16.85
N ASN A 464 -21.35 -12.07 18.01
CA ASN A 464 -22.77 -11.82 18.25
C ASN A 464 -23.71 -12.98 17.87
N LEU A 465 -23.28 -14.23 18.11
CA LEU A 465 -24.13 -15.41 17.96
C LEU A 465 -24.85 -15.76 19.26
N PRO A 466 -26.07 -16.34 19.19
CA PRO A 466 -26.74 -16.88 20.37
C PRO A 466 -25.91 -17.94 21.10
N ASP A 467 -26.03 -17.97 22.43
CA ASP A 467 -25.40 -18.98 23.28
C ASP A 467 -25.78 -20.40 22.83
N GLY A 468 -24.77 -21.26 22.65
CA GLY A 468 -24.96 -22.65 22.24
C GLY A 468 -25.19 -22.87 20.74
N HIS A 469 -25.09 -21.83 19.90
CA HIS A 469 -25.07 -22.01 18.46
C HIS A 469 -23.88 -22.92 18.05
N PRO A 470 -24.06 -23.89 17.12
CA PRO A 470 -23.02 -24.88 16.79
C PRO A 470 -21.68 -24.30 16.30
N LEU A 471 -21.72 -23.07 15.78
CA LEU A 471 -20.53 -22.34 15.27
C LEU A 471 -19.98 -21.30 16.27
N ASN A 472 -20.49 -21.24 17.50
CA ASN A 472 -20.11 -20.23 18.51
C ASN A 472 -18.75 -20.53 19.19
N GLY A 473 -17.78 -21.08 18.46
CA GLY A 473 -16.48 -21.46 18.98
C GLY A 473 -15.40 -21.52 17.91
N ILE A 474 -14.29 -20.82 18.17
CA ILE A 474 -13.08 -20.86 17.31
C ILE A 474 -12.58 -22.30 17.24
N GLY A 475 -12.20 -22.74 16.03
CA GLY A 475 -11.80 -24.11 15.76
C GLY A 475 -12.96 -25.08 15.51
N GLY A 476 -14.21 -24.61 15.52
CA GLY A 476 -15.38 -25.41 15.16
C GLY A 476 -15.28 -25.92 13.72
N LEU A 477 -15.55 -27.22 13.51
CA LEU A 477 -15.48 -27.84 12.18
C LEU A 477 -16.80 -27.67 11.43
N VAL A 478 -16.69 -27.39 10.13
CA VAL A 478 -17.81 -27.30 9.20
C VAL A 478 -17.72 -28.45 8.21
N PHE A 479 -18.83 -29.16 8.01
CA PHE A 479 -18.88 -30.37 7.19
C PHE A 479 -19.54 -30.16 5.83
N ALA A 480 -19.14 -30.95 4.84
CA ALA A 480 -19.77 -30.96 3.52
C ALA A 480 -21.27 -31.25 3.62
N GLY A 481 -22.08 -30.46 2.93
CA GLY A 481 -23.54 -30.52 2.94
C GLY A 481 -24.20 -29.90 4.18
N GLN A 482 -23.43 -29.33 5.10
CA GLN A 482 -23.98 -28.66 6.29
C GLN A 482 -24.64 -27.33 5.88
N THR A 483 -25.89 -27.15 6.28
CA THR A 483 -26.59 -25.87 6.20
C THR A 483 -26.30 -25.06 7.47
N VAL A 484 -25.89 -23.81 7.26
CA VAL A 484 -25.65 -22.80 8.30
C VAL A 484 -26.77 -21.78 8.20
N GLU A 485 -27.53 -21.63 9.28
CA GLU A 485 -28.57 -20.64 9.45
C GLU A 485 -28.17 -19.69 10.57
N LEU A 486 -28.00 -18.41 10.26
CA LEU A 486 -27.76 -17.37 11.27
C LEU A 486 -28.94 -16.41 11.22
N THR A 487 -29.55 -16.11 12.37
CA THR A 487 -30.56 -15.04 12.48
C THR A 487 -29.92 -13.67 12.66
N GLU A 488 -28.73 -13.64 13.26
CA GLU A 488 -27.91 -12.47 13.55
C GLU A 488 -26.46 -12.93 13.72
N GLY A 489 -25.53 -11.96 13.81
CA GLY A 489 -24.12 -12.23 14.06
C GLY A 489 -23.31 -12.50 12.80
N ILE A 490 -22.02 -12.74 13.00
CA ILE A 490 -21.03 -12.87 11.94
C ILE A 490 -20.20 -14.13 12.19
N VAL A 491 -19.98 -14.92 11.14
CA VAL A 491 -19.09 -16.10 11.20
C VAL A 491 -18.07 -16.03 10.08
N GLN A 492 -16.79 -16.10 10.43
CA GLN A 492 -15.68 -16.25 9.48
C GLN A 492 -15.21 -17.70 9.49
N ILE A 493 -15.19 -18.32 8.31
CA ILE A 493 -14.80 -19.71 8.09
C ILE A 493 -13.58 -19.73 7.18
N SER A 494 -12.53 -20.44 7.57
CA SER A 494 -11.40 -20.79 6.71
C SER A 494 -11.65 -22.16 6.09
N THR A 495 -11.60 -22.27 4.78
CA THR A 495 -11.77 -23.54 4.06
C THR A 495 -10.49 -24.37 4.13
N VAL A 496 -10.57 -25.67 3.82
CA VAL A 496 -9.38 -26.54 3.75
C VAL A 496 -8.39 -26.05 2.67
N SER A 497 -8.87 -25.39 1.62
CA SER A 497 -8.02 -24.76 0.60
C SER A 497 -7.36 -23.46 1.06
N GLY A 498 -7.66 -22.94 2.26
CA GLY A 498 -7.13 -21.68 2.77
C GLY A 498 -7.86 -20.44 2.24
N SER A 499 -8.98 -20.61 1.56
CA SER A 499 -9.90 -19.50 1.21
C SER A 499 -10.77 -19.16 2.42
N GLN A 500 -11.43 -18.00 2.41
CA GLN A 500 -12.26 -17.56 3.53
C GLN A 500 -13.69 -17.24 3.09
N TRP A 501 -14.65 -17.56 3.96
CA TRP A 501 -16.04 -17.14 3.88
C TRP A 501 -16.39 -16.29 5.10
N VAL A 502 -16.93 -15.10 4.89
CA VAL A 502 -17.57 -14.29 5.93
C VAL A 502 -19.07 -14.37 5.71
N LEU A 503 -19.80 -14.85 6.71
CA LEU A 503 -21.25 -15.01 6.70
C LEU A 503 -21.88 -13.97 7.63
N GLU A 504 -22.84 -13.20 7.12
CA GLU A 504 -23.55 -12.16 7.88
C GLU A 504 -25.01 -12.56 8.07
N GLY A 505 -25.44 -12.72 9.33
CA GLY A 505 -26.84 -12.96 9.67
C GLY A 505 -27.72 -11.73 9.39
N PRO A 506 -28.96 -11.89 8.87
CA PRO A 506 -29.65 -13.14 8.62
C PRO A 506 -29.21 -13.84 7.32
N ILE A 507 -28.84 -15.12 7.39
CA ILE A 507 -28.36 -15.92 6.24
C ILE A 507 -28.75 -17.39 6.35
N SER A 508 -29.04 -18.00 5.19
CA SER A 508 -29.15 -19.44 5.01
C SER A 508 -28.22 -19.89 3.87
N VAL A 509 -27.14 -20.59 4.23
CA VAL A 509 -26.11 -21.04 3.28
C VAL A 509 -25.74 -22.51 3.52
N THR A 510 -25.55 -23.27 2.44
CA THR A 510 -25.10 -24.67 2.51
C THR A 510 -23.71 -24.79 1.91
N LEU A 511 -22.73 -25.23 2.71
CA LEU A 511 -21.37 -25.48 2.24
C LEU A 511 -21.34 -26.85 1.57
N SER A 512 -21.10 -26.90 0.26
CA SER A 512 -21.23 -28.13 -0.52
C SER A 512 -19.90 -28.88 -0.62
N GLU A 513 -18.82 -28.15 -0.91
CA GLU A 513 -17.44 -28.62 -1.08
C GLU A 513 -16.46 -27.53 -0.58
N ASP A 514 -15.15 -27.82 -0.51
CA ASP A 514 -14.12 -26.92 0.03
C ASP A 514 -14.11 -25.51 -0.60
N SER A 515 -14.58 -25.35 -1.84
CA SER A 515 -14.62 -24.07 -2.56
C SER A 515 -16.00 -23.72 -3.12
N SER A 516 -17.08 -24.39 -2.68
CA SER A 516 -18.43 -24.17 -3.25
C SER A 516 -19.51 -24.08 -2.17
N VAL A 517 -20.32 -23.02 -2.27
CA VAL A 517 -21.43 -22.74 -1.35
C VAL A 517 -22.73 -22.47 -2.12
N THR A 518 -23.86 -22.81 -1.51
CA THR A 518 -25.20 -22.47 -2.01
C THR A 518 -25.86 -21.48 -1.05
N LEU A 519 -26.01 -20.22 -1.48
CA LEU A 519 -26.66 -19.14 -0.75
C LEU A 519 -28.14 -19.06 -1.13
N GLN A 520 -29.04 -19.27 -0.16
CA GLN A 520 -30.49 -19.18 -0.38
C GLN A 520 -31.02 -17.77 -0.12
N HIS A 521 -30.61 -17.15 0.98
CA HIS A 521 -30.83 -15.74 1.29
C HIS A 521 -29.70 -15.24 2.21
N GLY A 522 -29.52 -13.92 2.30
CA GLY A 522 -28.55 -13.28 3.17
C GLY A 522 -27.29 -12.83 2.42
N ARG A 523 -26.24 -12.51 3.16
CA ARG A 523 -25.01 -11.90 2.61
C ARG A 523 -23.77 -12.69 3.01
N LEU A 524 -22.90 -12.93 2.04
CA LEU A 524 -21.59 -13.52 2.29
C LEU A 524 -20.49 -12.80 1.51
N VAL A 525 -19.26 -12.89 2.01
CA VAL A 525 -18.04 -12.50 1.30
C VAL A 525 -17.15 -13.71 1.14
N GLY A 526 -16.66 -13.93 -0.08
CA GLY A 526 -15.61 -14.89 -0.39
C GLY A 526 -14.28 -14.18 -0.60
N LEU A 527 -13.22 -14.66 0.05
CA LEU A 527 -11.84 -14.23 -0.19
C LEU A 527 -11.00 -15.44 -0.62
N ASN A 528 -10.45 -15.38 -1.82
CA ASN A 528 -9.59 -16.42 -2.37
C ASN A 528 -8.13 -15.95 -2.40
N SER A 529 -7.34 -16.38 -1.41
CA SER A 529 -5.95 -15.97 -1.19
C SER A 529 -4.92 -16.57 -2.20
N GLY A 530 -5.27 -16.68 -3.49
CA GLY A 530 -4.34 -17.06 -4.56
C GLY A 530 -4.20 -18.57 -4.85
N GLN A 531 -5.20 -19.38 -4.50
CA GLN A 531 -5.22 -20.81 -4.84
C GLN A 531 -5.64 -21.02 -6.30
N GLN A 532 -5.17 -22.10 -6.97
CA GLN A 532 -5.65 -22.48 -8.32
C GLN A 532 -7.12 -22.95 -8.35
N ILE A 533 -7.81 -22.95 -7.21
CA ILE A 533 -9.18 -23.45 -7.05
C ILE A 533 -10.15 -22.26 -6.94
N PRO A 534 -11.16 -22.17 -7.83
CA PRO A 534 -12.13 -21.07 -7.82
C PRO A 534 -13.12 -21.21 -6.66
N LEU A 535 -13.47 -20.09 -6.01
CA LEU A 535 -14.65 -20.04 -5.14
C LEU A 535 -15.93 -19.97 -5.99
N VAL A 536 -16.95 -20.71 -5.61
CA VAL A 536 -18.21 -20.79 -6.33
C VAL A 536 -19.37 -20.51 -5.39
N VAL A 537 -20.19 -19.53 -5.73
CA VAL A 537 -21.43 -19.23 -5.02
C VAL A 537 -22.61 -19.52 -5.94
N HIS A 538 -23.42 -20.48 -5.54
CA HIS A 538 -24.71 -20.76 -6.17
C HIS A 538 -25.80 -19.95 -5.46
N THR A 539 -26.55 -19.17 -6.24
CA THR A 539 -27.75 -18.44 -5.80
C THR A 539 -28.97 -18.98 -6.56
N PRO A 540 -30.21 -18.65 -6.16
CA PRO A 540 -31.40 -19.15 -6.83
C PRO A 540 -31.49 -18.81 -8.33
N ASN A 541 -30.94 -17.67 -8.75
CA ASN A 541 -31.01 -17.15 -10.12
C ASN A 541 -29.64 -16.95 -10.80
N ALA A 542 -28.53 -17.31 -10.15
CA ALA A 542 -27.19 -17.13 -10.71
C ALA A 542 -26.13 -18.05 -10.10
N LYS A 543 -25.06 -18.26 -10.86
CA LYS A 543 -23.80 -18.85 -10.41
C LYS A 543 -22.70 -17.80 -10.51
N VAL A 544 -22.03 -17.53 -9.40
CA VAL A 544 -20.87 -16.64 -9.31
C VAL A 544 -19.63 -17.51 -9.19
N VAL A 545 -18.64 -17.32 -10.07
CA VAL A 545 -17.38 -18.06 -10.07
C VAL A 545 -16.23 -17.09 -9.97
N ASP A 546 -15.42 -17.25 -8.95
CA ASP A 546 -14.25 -16.45 -8.67
C ASP A 546 -12.99 -17.08 -9.30
N VAL A 547 -12.09 -16.24 -9.84
CA VAL A 547 -10.83 -16.66 -10.50
C VAL A 547 -9.58 -16.22 -9.69
N GLY A 548 -9.75 -15.79 -8.43
CA GLY A 548 -8.69 -15.35 -7.52
C GLY A 548 -8.94 -13.95 -6.93
N THR A 549 -10.05 -13.79 -6.19
CA THR A 549 -10.61 -12.48 -5.82
C THR A 549 -11.17 -12.38 -4.41
N GLU A 550 -11.51 -11.14 -4.03
CA GLU A 550 -12.42 -10.84 -2.93
C GLU A 550 -13.74 -10.28 -3.49
N PHE A 551 -14.86 -10.91 -3.14
CA PHE A 551 -16.19 -10.55 -3.66
C PHE A 551 -17.30 -10.80 -2.63
N GLY A 552 -18.33 -9.96 -2.66
CA GLY A 552 -19.55 -10.10 -1.88
C GLY A 552 -20.70 -10.61 -2.74
N VAL A 553 -21.50 -11.54 -2.19
CA VAL A 553 -22.75 -12.00 -2.80
C VAL A 553 -23.88 -11.87 -1.79
N GLY A 554 -24.94 -11.19 -2.17
CA GLY A 554 -26.16 -11.03 -1.37
C GLY A 554 -27.37 -11.56 -2.13
N VAL A 555 -28.32 -12.16 -1.42
CA VAL A 555 -29.64 -12.51 -1.95
C VAL A 555 -30.70 -11.96 -1.01
N ASP A 556 -31.47 -10.99 -1.51
CA ASP A 556 -32.59 -10.38 -0.76
C ASP A 556 -33.85 -11.26 -0.81
N GLU A 557 -34.88 -10.89 -0.04
CA GLU A 557 -36.15 -11.60 0.05
C GLU A 557 -36.86 -11.78 -1.30
N ASP A 558 -36.72 -10.80 -2.20
CA ASP A 558 -37.27 -10.83 -3.57
C ASP A 558 -36.47 -11.71 -4.55
N LEU A 559 -35.48 -12.46 -4.05
CA LEU A 559 -34.52 -13.26 -4.83
C LEU A 559 -33.69 -12.40 -5.79
N THR A 560 -33.48 -11.13 -5.45
CA THR A 560 -32.54 -10.25 -6.14
C THR A 560 -31.14 -10.59 -5.66
N THR A 561 -30.24 -10.89 -6.60
CA THR A 561 -28.85 -11.21 -6.32
C THR A 561 -27.98 -9.98 -6.52
N PHE A 562 -27.20 -9.63 -5.50
CA PHE A 562 -26.23 -8.54 -5.51
C PHE A 562 -24.84 -9.15 -5.55
N VAL A 563 -24.02 -8.73 -6.49
CA VAL A 563 -22.61 -9.13 -6.56
C VAL A 563 -21.77 -7.88 -6.51
N ALA A 564 -20.80 -7.84 -5.61
CA ALA A 564 -19.84 -6.75 -5.45
C ALA A 564 -18.42 -7.32 -5.55
N VAL A 565 -17.57 -6.76 -6.39
CA VAL A 565 -16.20 -7.24 -6.59
C VAL A 565 -15.22 -6.18 -6.08
N TYR A 566 -14.45 -6.55 -5.06
CA TYR A 566 -13.50 -5.64 -4.42
C TYR A 566 -12.11 -5.74 -5.06
N GLN A 567 -11.68 -6.95 -5.40
CA GLN A 567 -10.39 -7.23 -6.04
C GLN A 567 -10.57 -8.24 -7.19
N GLY A 568 -9.76 -8.12 -8.26
CA GLY A 568 -9.75 -9.04 -9.41
C GLY A 568 -11.07 -9.11 -10.22
N GLU A 569 -11.47 -10.30 -10.68
CA GLU A 569 -12.65 -10.52 -11.53
C GLU A 569 -13.47 -11.77 -11.10
N VAL A 570 -14.80 -11.67 -11.16
CA VAL A 570 -15.72 -12.82 -11.05
C VAL A 570 -16.56 -12.99 -12.31
N GLN A 571 -16.90 -14.24 -12.62
CA GLN A 571 -17.83 -14.59 -13.69
C GLN A 571 -19.23 -14.81 -13.12
N LEU A 572 -20.19 -14.02 -13.59
CA LEU A 572 -21.60 -14.14 -13.26
C LEU A 572 -22.35 -14.84 -14.40
N ALA A 573 -22.91 -16.01 -14.11
CA ALA A 573 -23.75 -16.77 -15.04
C ALA A 573 -25.19 -16.86 -14.51
N PRO A 574 -26.16 -16.16 -15.14
CA PRO A 574 -27.56 -16.29 -14.76
C PRO A 574 -28.07 -17.71 -14.94
N THR A 575 -28.90 -18.18 -14.01
CA THR A 575 -29.54 -19.49 -14.06
C THR A 575 -31.02 -19.30 -14.36
N SER A 576 -31.44 -19.64 -15.59
CA SER A 576 -32.85 -19.55 -15.98
C SER A 576 -33.69 -20.60 -15.26
N ALA A 577 -34.64 -20.16 -14.43
CA ALA A 577 -35.70 -21.00 -13.90
C ALA A 577 -36.74 -21.29 -14.99
N GLY A 578 -36.44 -22.18 -15.94
CA GLY A 578 -37.39 -22.57 -16.99
C GLY A 578 -36.74 -23.19 -18.21
N ASN A 579 -37.41 -24.17 -18.80
CA ASN A 579 -36.95 -25.12 -19.83
C ASN A 579 -36.63 -24.51 -21.22
N GLU A 580 -36.22 -23.25 -21.30
CA GLU A 580 -35.73 -22.63 -22.54
C GLU A 580 -34.24 -22.31 -22.41
N GLN A 581 -33.42 -23.11 -23.12
CA GLN A 581 -32.00 -22.89 -23.34
C GLN A 581 -31.79 -21.61 -24.17
N VAL A 582 -31.96 -20.44 -23.57
CA VAL A 582 -31.20 -19.27 -23.99
C VAL A 582 -29.88 -19.36 -23.23
N ALA A 583 -28.77 -19.48 -23.96
CA ALA A 583 -27.44 -19.42 -23.35
C ALA A 583 -27.33 -18.08 -22.61
N ALA A 584 -27.43 -18.11 -21.28
CA ALA A 584 -27.25 -16.91 -20.48
C ALA A 584 -25.82 -16.43 -20.70
N GLU A 585 -25.67 -15.19 -21.16
CA GLU A 585 -24.37 -14.58 -21.39
C GLU A 585 -23.63 -14.50 -20.05
N VAL A 586 -22.44 -15.09 -19.98
CA VAL A 586 -21.57 -14.99 -18.81
C VAL A 586 -21.01 -13.57 -18.79
N VAL A 587 -21.24 -12.86 -17.70
CA VAL A 587 -20.77 -11.49 -17.52
C VAL A 587 -19.57 -11.49 -16.61
N ALA A 588 -18.45 -10.95 -17.09
CA ALA A 588 -17.30 -10.64 -16.26
C ALA A 588 -17.60 -9.38 -15.43
N VAL A 589 -17.38 -9.48 -14.13
CA VAL A 589 -17.54 -8.37 -13.18
C VAL A 589 -16.16 -8.11 -12.58
N GLU A 590 -15.59 -6.96 -12.91
CA GLU A 590 -14.22 -6.57 -12.53
C GLU A 590 -14.20 -5.85 -11.17
N ALA A 591 -13.00 -5.68 -10.60
CA ALA A 591 -12.78 -4.95 -9.37
C ALA A 591 -13.40 -3.54 -9.39
N ASN A 592 -13.90 -3.10 -8.24
CA ASN A 592 -14.61 -1.85 -8.06
C ASN A 592 -15.95 -1.77 -8.81
N THR A 593 -16.54 -2.91 -9.17
CA THR A 593 -17.87 -2.97 -9.78
C THR A 593 -18.84 -3.85 -9.02
N GLN A 594 -20.13 -3.58 -9.23
CA GLN A 594 -21.25 -4.32 -8.69
C GLN A 594 -22.28 -4.61 -9.78
N VAL A 595 -23.04 -5.68 -9.57
CA VAL A 595 -24.17 -6.08 -10.41
C VAL A 595 -25.36 -6.37 -9.52
N VAL A 596 -26.52 -5.85 -9.92
CA VAL A 596 -27.81 -6.20 -9.34
C VAL A 596 -28.57 -7.04 -10.36
N LEU A 597 -28.85 -8.30 -10.01
CA LEU A 597 -29.58 -9.24 -10.84
C LEU A 597 -30.97 -9.49 -10.23
N PRO A 598 -32.04 -8.91 -10.79
CA PRO A 598 -33.39 -9.19 -10.32
C PRO A 598 -33.76 -10.66 -10.56
N SER A 599 -34.77 -11.16 -9.84
CA SER A 599 -35.24 -12.55 -9.93
C SER A 599 -35.65 -12.99 -11.35
N ASN A 600 -36.07 -12.05 -12.20
CA ASN A 600 -36.35 -12.28 -13.62
C ASN A 600 -35.65 -11.23 -14.50
N PRO A 601 -34.40 -11.46 -14.93
CA PRO A 601 -33.68 -10.51 -15.76
C PRO A 601 -34.32 -10.44 -17.16
N ARG A 602 -34.92 -9.30 -17.50
CA ARG A 602 -35.43 -8.99 -18.85
C ARG A 602 -34.49 -8.10 -19.67
N GLN A 603 -33.43 -7.60 -19.05
CA GLN A 603 -32.46 -6.67 -19.62
C GLN A 603 -31.04 -7.26 -19.54
N ALA A 604 -30.15 -6.74 -20.38
CA ALA A 604 -28.73 -7.05 -20.33
C ALA A 604 -28.15 -6.61 -18.98
N ILE A 605 -27.37 -7.49 -18.37
CA ILE A 605 -26.69 -7.24 -17.11
C ILE A 605 -25.56 -6.26 -17.38
N THR A 606 -25.57 -5.11 -16.71
CA THR A 606 -24.56 -4.07 -16.87
C THR A 606 -23.86 -3.83 -15.53
N PRO A 607 -22.56 -4.12 -15.41
CA PRO A 607 -21.77 -3.77 -14.22
C PRO A 607 -21.78 -2.26 -13.98
N GLN A 608 -21.91 -1.86 -12.71
CA GLN A 608 -21.88 -0.48 -12.24
C GLN A 608 -20.71 -0.29 -11.26
N SER A 609 -20.15 0.90 -11.12
CA SER A 609 -19.09 1.13 -10.12
C SER A 609 -19.62 1.00 -8.68
N LEU A 610 -18.81 0.39 -7.81
CA LEU A 610 -19.10 0.25 -6.37
C LEU A 610 -19.26 1.62 -5.68
N VAL A 611 -20.14 1.72 -4.68
CA VAL A 611 -20.35 2.97 -3.91
C VAL A 611 -19.19 3.28 -3.00
N HIS A 612 -18.85 2.26 -2.25
CA HIS A 612 -17.73 2.15 -1.36
C HIS A 612 -17.42 0.66 -1.28
N ASP A 613 -16.26 0.31 -0.78
CA ASP A 613 -15.81 -1.08 -0.62
C ASP A 613 -16.35 -1.74 0.68
N ARG A 614 -17.41 -1.16 1.28
CA ARG A 614 -17.99 -1.57 2.57
C ARG A 614 -19.46 -1.99 2.50
N GLY A 615 -19.98 -2.29 1.30
CA GLY A 615 -21.37 -2.76 1.15
C GLY A 615 -21.67 -4.10 1.86
N PHE A 616 -20.62 -4.88 2.12
CA PHE A 616 -20.65 -6.14 2.87
C PHE A 616 -19.64 -6.08 4.02
N ILE A 617 -19.80 -6.96 5.02
CA ILE A 617 -18.79 -7.17 6.08
C ILE A 617 -17.65 -8.04 5.52
N ARG A 618 -16.45 -7.48 5.49
CA ARG A 618 -15.24 -8.09 4.92
C ARG A 618 -14.33 -8.63 6.02
N PRO A 619 -13.37 -9.53 5.71
CA PRO A 619 -12.48 -10.12 6.71
C PRO A 619 -11.74 -9.09 7.59
N ASP A 620 -11.33 -7.96 7.02
CA ASP A 620 -10.68 -6.87 7.77
C ASP A 620 -11.64 -6.18 8.76
N GLU A 621 -12.92 -6.00 8.40
CA GLU A 621 -13.93 -5.50 9.35
C GLU A 621 -14.26 -6.51 10.45
N VAL A 622 -14.25 -7.82 10.15
CA VAL A 622 -14.42 -8.85 11.18
C VAL A 622 -13.34 -8.70 12.25
N GLN A 623 -12.08 -8.48 11.85
CA GLN A 623 -10.98 -8.23 12.78
C GLN A 623 -11.21 -6.95 13.59
N LEU A 624 -11.62 -5.85 12.96
CA LEU A 624 -11.96 -4.60 13.69
C LEU A 624 -13.09 -4.81 14.71
N ARG A 625 -14.10 -5.63 14.39
CA ARG A 625 -15.18 -5.95 15.36
C ARG A 625 -14.67 -6.81 16.53
N VAL A 626 -13.71 -7.72 16.31
CA VAL A 626 -13.03 -8.45 17.38
C VAL A 626 -12.26 -7.48 18.29
N GLU A 627 -11.46 -6.58 17.72
CA GLU A 627 -10.71 -5.57 18.47
C GLU A 627 -11.66 -4.64 19.26
N GLN A 628 -12.81 -4.29 18.68
CA GLN A 628 -13.86 -3.52 19.34
C GLN A 628 -14.41 -4.27 20.56
N GLU A 629 -14.73 -5.57 20.47
CA GLU A 629 -15.16 -6.39 21.61
C GLU A 629 -14.07 -6.50 22.70
N GLN A 630 -12.80 -6.41 22.31
CA GLN A 630 -11.65 -6.36 23.23
C GLN A 630 -11.41 -4.96 23.82
N GLY A 631 -12.19 -3.95 23.43
CA GLY A 631 -12.16 -2.60 23.98
C GLY A 631 -11.34 -1.57 23.19
N SER A 632 -10.94 -1.87 21.95
CA SER A 632 -10.25 -0.90 21.08
C SER A 632 -11.19 0.23 20.64
N LEU A 633 -10.92 1.45 21.10
CA LEU A 633 -11.70 2.64 20.72
C LEU A 633 -11.56 2.96 19.22
N LEU A 634 -10.34 2.91 18.69
CA LEU A 634 -10.09 3.17 17.26
C LEU A 634 -10.83 2.17 16.36
N ALA A 635 -10.88 0.90 16.77
CA ALA A 635 -11.62 -0.11 16.02
C ALA A 635 -13.12 0.14 16.05
N ALA A 636 -13.67 0.53 17.22
CA ALA A 636 -15.08 0.89 17.35
C ALA A 636 -15.47 2.09 16.44
N GLU A 637 -14.60 3.11 16.36
CA GLU A 637 -14.81 4.26 15.48
C GLU A 637 -14.81 3.88 14.00
N LYS A 638 -13.87 3.01 13.58
CA LYS A 638 -13.82 2.49 12.20
C LYS A 638 -15.03 1.63 11.86
N VAL A 639 -15.46 0.74 12.74
CA VAL A 639 -16.66 -0.11 12.54
C VAL A 639 -17.90 0.77 12.37
N ALA A 640 -18.08 1.77 13.24
CA ALA A 640 -19.21 2.68 13.15
C ALA A 640 -19.20 3.49 11.83
N PHE A 641 -18.03 3.90 11.34
CA PHE A 641 -17.90 4.53 10.03
C PHE A 641 -18.31 3.59 8.89
N TYR A 642 -17.88 2.33 8.91
CA TYR A 642 -18.26 1.34 7.90
C TYR A 642 -19.76 1.02 7.92
N GLU A 643 -20.38 0.97 9.11
CA GLU A 643 -21.83 0.89 9.26
C GLU A 643 -22.54 2.11 8.67
N MET A 644 -22.00 3.32 8.90
CA MET A 644 -22.54 4.55 8.32
C MET A 644 -22.48 4.52 6.79
N LEU A 645 -21.37 4.07 6.19
CA LEU A 645 -21.25 4.00 4.73
C LEU A 645 -22.35 3.13 4.08
N ARG A 646 -22.86 2.13 4.79
CA ARG A 646 -23.98 1.27 4.34
C ARG A 646 -25.35 1.95 4.40
N THR A 647 -25.44 3.19 4.89
CA THR A 647 -26.70 3.93 4.95
C THR A 647 -27.18 4.24 3.53
N GLN A 648 -28.36 3.73 3.21
CA GLN A 648 -28.97 3.98 1.91
C GLN A 648 -29.25 5.48 1.72
N GLY A 649 -28.85 6.00 0.56
CA GLY A 649 -29.05 7.42 0.22
C GLY A 649 -28.02 8.38 0.81
N LEU A 650 -26.97 7.90 1.48
CA LEU A 650 -25.83 8.74 1.88
C LEU A 650 -25.06 9.23 0.65
N LEU A 651 -24.87 10.54 0.53
CA LEU A 651 -24.17 11.18 -0.58
C LEU A 651 -22.77 11.65 -0.19
N ALA A 652 -22.63 12.28 0.98
CA ALA A 652 -21.34 12.73 1.50
C ALA A 652 -21.38 12.89 3.03
N TYR A 653 -20.23 12.76 3.67
CA TYR A 653 -20.04 12.89 5.12
C TYR A 653 -18.66 13.49 5.41
N GLN A 654 -18.58 14.50 6.28
CA GLN A 654 -17.34 15.11 6.75
C GLN A 654 -17.41 15.27 8.28
N SER A 655 -16.58 14.53 8.99
CA SER A 655 -16.51 14.50 10.44
C SER A 655 -15.72 15.65 11.06
N PHE A 656 -14.75 16.20 10.34
CA PHE A 656 -13.68 17.08 10.87
C PHE A 656 -12.71 16.42 11.86
N HIS A 657 -12.56 15.09 11.85
CA HIS A 657 -11.68 14.35 12.77
C HIS A 657 -10.27 14.96 12.92
N GLY A 658 -9.98 15.53 14.09
CA GLY A 658 -8.86 16.46 14.25
C GLY A 658 -7.47 15.84 14.21
N ASP A 659 -7.28 14.60 14.67
CA ASP A 659 -5.98 13.90 14.59
C ASP A 659 -5.57 13.69 13.12
N SER A 660 -6.54 13.42 12.26
CA SER A 660 -6.35 13.27 10.81
C SER A 660 -6.43 14.60 10.04
N GLN A 661 -6.69 15.72 10.72
CA GLN A 661 -6.99 17.01 10.11
C GLN A 661 -8.18 16.93 9.11
N GLY A 662 -9.22 16.17 9.45
CA GLY A 662 -10.43 15.97 8.64
C GLY A 662 -10.25 15.03 7.43
N LYS A 663 -9.15 14.25 7.38
CA LYS A 663 -8.92 13.26 6.33
C LYS A 663 -9.63 11.93 6.58
N GLU A 664 -9.61 11.47 7.82
CA GLU A 664 -10.32 10.25 8.21
C GLU A 664 -11.80 10.53 8.46
N PHE A 665 -12.60 9.47 8.33
CA PHE A 665 -14.06 9.55 8.50
C PHE A 665 -14.71 10.60 7.57
N THR A 666 -14.26 10.64 6.32
CA THR A 666 -14.78 11.51 5.25
C THR A 666 -15.19 10.67 4.04
N PHE A 667 -16.31 11.04 3.40
CA PHE A 667 -16.88 10.35 2.25
C PHE A 667 -17.60 11.34 1.32
N GLY A 668 -17.54 11.14 0.00
CA GLY A 668 -18.30 11.94 -0.98
C GLY A 668 -17.78 13.37 -1.24
N PHE A 669 -16.60 13.73 -0.74
CA PHE A 669 -15.91 15.00 -1.01
C PHE A 669 -14.64 14.76 -1.86
N ALA A 670 -14.26 15.74 -2.67
CA ALA A 670 -13.04 15.70 -3.49
C ALA A 670 -11.79 16.03 -2.65
N GLU A 671 -10.63 15.47 -3.01
CA GLU A 671 -9.36 15.82 -2.37
C GLU A 671 -8.79 17.14 -2.95
N PRO A 672 -8.29 18.07 -2.11
CA PRO A 672 -8.23 17.99 -0.65
C PRO A 672 -9.60 18.19 0.01
N TYR A 673 -9.99 17.29 0.92
CA TYR A 673 -11.33 17.27 1.56
C TYR A 673 -11.68 18.55 2.32
N ILE A 674 -10.67 19.25 2.81
CA ILE A 674 -10.76 20.56 3.44
C ILE A 674 -9.77 21.44 2.69
N ARG A 675 -10.28 22.41 1.94
CA ARG A 675 -9.46 23.40 1.23
C ARG A 675 -9.45 24.71 2.03
N PRO A 676 -8.41 24.93 2.86
CA PRO A 676 -8.36 26.10 3.72
C PRO A 676 -8.04 27.37 2.93
N SER A 677 -8.75 28.42 3.27
CA SER A 677 -8.40 29.81 2.97
C SER A 677 -8.30 30.51 4.34
N GLY A 678 -7.29 30.13 5.14
CA GLY A 678 -7.12 30.59 6.53
C GLY A 678 -6.35 29.64 7.46
N ILE A 679 -6.39 29.92 8.78
CA ILE A 679 -5.76 29.13 9.85
C ILE A 679 -6.87 28.43 10.68
N GLY A 680 -7.66 27.57 10.03
CA GLY A 680 -8.65 26.74 10.73
C GLY A 680 -7.97 25.86 11.79
N LYS A 681 -8.64 25.65 12.92
CA LYS A 681 -8.16 24.76 14.01
C LYS A 681 -9.23 23.74 14.36
N PHE A 682 -8.81 22.57 14.83
CA PHE A 682 -9.71 21.58 15.39
C PHE A 682 -9.90 21.83 16.90
N GLY A 683 -11.14 21.72 17.36
CA GLY A 683 -11.59 22.05 18.71
C GLY A 683 -12.29 20.88 19.41
N THR A 684 -13.30 21.18 20.23
CA THR A 684 -14.10 20.19 20.94
C THR A 684 -15.44 19.99 20.24
N ASP A 685 -16.00 18.78 20.34
CA ASP A 685 -17.29 18.44 19.76
C ASP A 685 -18.43 19.34 20.25
N LEU A 686 -19.30 19.75 19.32
CA LEU A 686 -20.47 20.57 19.62
C LEU A 686 -21.63 19.78 20.21
N ALA A 687 -21.61 18.47 20.02
CA ALA A 687 -22.58 17.54 20.54
C ALA A 687 -22.32 17.22 22.03
N VAL A 688 -22.84 18.03 22.94
CA VAL A 688 -22.90 17.63 24.36
C VAL A 688 -23.93 16.50 24.50
N GLY A 689 -23.47 15.25 24.56
CA GLY A 689 -24.30 14.06 24.74
C GLY A 689 -24.79 13.38 23.45
N SER A 690 -24.39 13.85 22.26
CA SER A 690 -24.54 13.09 21.02
C SER A 690 -23.19 12.44 20.71
N THR A 691 -23.14 11.13 20.86
CA THR A 691 -21.97 10.30 20.58
C THR A 691 -21.73 10.36 19.07
N ALA A 692 -20.93 11.29 18.55
CA ALA A 692 -20.36 11.09 17.22
C ALA A 692 -19.47 9.84 17.29
N PHE A 693 -19.50 8.96 16.28
CA PHE A 693 -18.45 7.96 16.18
C PHE A 693 -17.18 8.69 15.73
N ALA A 694 -16.12 8.54 16.53
CA ALA A 694 -14.95 9.43 16.60
C ALA A 694 -15.28 10.85 17.08
N SER A 695 -14.45 11.40 17.96
CA SER A 695 -14.56 12.82 18.30
C SER A 695 -14.28 13.62 17.02
N SER A 696 -15.31 14.21 16.45
CA SER A 696 -15.25 15.12 15.30
C SER A 696 -14.29 16.28 15.52
N GLN A 697 -13.86 16.55 16.76
CA GLN A 697 -12.97 17.65 17.18
C GLN A 697 -13.28 18.96 16.45
N SER A 698 -14.57 19.26 16.29
CA SER A 698 -15.19 20.31 15.45
C SER A 698 -14.27 21.36 14.83
N LEU A 699 -14.45 21.65 13.55
CA LEU A 699 -13.68 22.68 12.85
C LEU A 699 -14.00 24.08 13.38
N VAL A 700 -13.05 24.71 14.06
CA VAL A 700 -13.12 26.08 14.59
C VAL A 700 -12.49 27.05 13.61
N LEU A 701 -13.32 27.96 13.09
CA LEU A 701 -12.91 29.06 12.21
C LEU A 701 -12.89 30.38 13.01
N ALA A 702 -11.82 31.16 12.86
CA ALA A 702 -11.72 32.50 13.41
C ALA A 702 -12.15 33.56 12.39
N ASN A 703 -12.21 34.81 12.83
CA ASN A 703 -12.58 35.92 11.95
C ASN A 703 -11.72 35.97 10.67
N LYS A 704 -12.39 36.02 9.52
CA LYS A 704 -11.84 36.02 8.15
C LYS A 704 -11.27 34.68 7.68
N ASP A 705 -11.42 33.61 8.44
CA ASP A 705 -11.13 32.27 7.95
C ASP A 705 -12.33 31.76 7.13
N SER A 706 -12.01 31.07 6.04
CA SER A 706 -12.98 30.28 5.28
C SER A 706 -12.39 28.94 4.89
N VAL A 707 -13.26 27.95 4.78
CA VAL A 707 -12.92 26.59 4.35
C VAL A 707 -13.89 26.16 3.28
N PHE A 708 -13.38 25.53 2.23
CA PHE A 708 -14.19 24.92 1.19
C PHE A 708 -14.19 23.39 1.34
N LEU A 709 -15.35 22.79 1.13
CA LEU A 709 -15.58 21.35 1.03
C LEU A 709 -16.08 21.09 -0.40
N ASP A 710 -15.18 20.72 -1.29
CA ASP A 710 -15.50 20.46 -2.69
C ASP A 710 -16.16 19.07 -2.80
N LEU A 711 -17.31 18.96 -3.47
CA LEU A 711 -18.01 17.68 -3.60
C LEU A 711 -17.33 16.82 -4.67
N ASP A 712 -17.28 15.51 -4.46
CA ASP A 712 -16.83 14.59 -5.52
C ASP A 712 -17.96 14.47 -6.55
N VAL A 713 -17.75 15.08 -7.72
CA VAL A 713 -18.69 15.07 -8.85
C VAL A 713 -18.23 14.15 -9.98
N SER A 714 -17.24 13.29 -9.72
CA SER A 714 -16.78 12.30 -10.70
C SER A 714 -17.89 11.29 -11.05
N ASP A 715 -17.79 10.64 -12.21
CA ASP A 715 -18.74 9.61 -12.65
C ASP A 715 -18.91 8.45 -11.65
N ARG A 716 -17.91 8.25 -10.78
CA ARG A 716 -17.90 7.21 -9.76
C ARG A 716 -18.45 7.69 -8.42
N SER A 717 -18.74 8.98 -8.26
CA SER A 717 -19.24 9.53 -7.01
C SER A 717 -20.65 9.02 -6.64
N PRO A 718 -21.05 9.07 -5.36
CA PRO A 718 -22.43 8.82 -4.94
C PRO A 718 -23.43 9.80 -5.58
N LEU A 719 -22.98 11.05 -5.80
CA LEU A 719 -23.78 12.12 -6.40
C LEU A 719 -24.11 11.84 -7.88
N ALA A 720 -23.11 11.45 -8.68
CA ALA A 720 -23.31 11.13 -10.10
C ALA A 720 -24.26 9.93 -10.30
N ARG A 721 -24.15 8.91 -9.44
CA ARG A 721 -25.00 7.71 -9.50
C ARG A 721 -26.41 7.90 -9.01
N SER A 722 -26.62 8.90 -8.16
CA SER A 722 -27.96 9.36 -7.81
C SER A 722 -28.58 10.22 -8.92
N GLU A 723 -27.88 10.37 -10.06
CA GLU A 723 -28.28 11.19 -11.22
C GLU A 723 -28.49 12.67 -10.87
N LEU A 724 -27.86 13.16 -9.81
CA LEU A 724 -28.00 14.54 -9.32
C LEU A 724 -27.03 15.52 -9.97
N VAL A 725 -25.92 15.00 -10.52
CA VAL A 725 -24.86 15.80 -11.15
C VAL A 725 -25.12 15.94 -12.64
N ASP A 726 -25.11 17.17 -13.15
CA ASP A 726 -25.23 17.45 -14.58
C ASP A 726 -23.91 17.28 -15.36
N ASP A 727 -23.97 17.46 -16.67
CA ASP A 727 -22.81 17.30 -17.57
C ASP A 727 -21.69 18.33 -17.32
N THR A 728 -21.96 19.36 -16.50
CA THR A 728 -21.00 20.39 -16.10
C THR A 728 -20.42 20.16 -14.69
N GLY A 729 -20.81 19.07 -14.03
CA GLY A 729 -20.39 18.78 -12.66
C GLY A 729 -21.14 19.58 -11.60
N GLN A 730 -22.33 20.09 -11.91
CA GLN A 730 -23.12 20.94 -11.02
C GLN A 730 -24.37 20.21 -10.52
N LEU A 731 -24.74 20.51 -9.26
CA LEU A 731 -25.98 20.07 -8.63
C LEU A 731 -27.08 21.14 -8.81
N GLY A 732 -28.35 20.74 -8.79
CA GLY A 732 -29.50 21.66 -8.92
C GLY A 732 -30.14 21.69 -10.31
N ASN A 733 -29.38 21.33 -11.35
CA ASN A 733 -29.87 21.34 -12.73
C ASN A 733 -30.61 20.06 -13.13
N LYS A 734 -30.32 18.92 -12.49
CA LYS A 734 -31.07 17.67 -12.66
C LYS A 734 -32.18 17.54 -11.61
N PRO A 735 -33.31 16.90 -11.95
CA PRO A 735 -34.38 16.66 -11.00
C PRO A 735 -33.92 15.68 -9.91
N GLY A 736 -34.30 15.94 -8.67
CA GLY A 736 -33.91 15.10 -7.53
C GLY A 736 -33.95 15.87 -6.21
N GLU A 737 -33.61 15.20 -5.13
CA GLU A 737 -33.70 15.76 -3.79
C GLU A 737 -32.36 15.62 -3.06
N ILE A 738 -31.91 16.70 -2.44
CA ILE A 738 -30.67 16.76 -1.66
C ILE A 738 -31.01 17.29 -0.27
N TRP A 739 -30.64 16.52 0.74
CA TRP A 739 -30.72 16.90 2.14
C TRP A 739 -29.32 17.20 2.65
N LEU A 740 -29.18 18.29 3.39
CA LEU A 740 -27.95 18.74 4.01
C LEU A 740 -28.16 18.93 5.51
N PHE A 741 -27.26 18.38 6.32
CA PHE A 741 -27.22 18.56 7.76
C PHE A 741 -25.84 19.06 8.21
N TRP A 742 -25.82 19.98 9.17
CA TRP A 742 -24.61 20.36 9.89
C TRP A 742 -24.92 20.93 11.27
N ARG A 743 -23.90 21.01 12.12
CA ARG A 743 -23.95 21.72 13.41
C ARG A 743 -23.04 22.93 13.39
N SER A 744 -23.43 23.94 14.15
CA SER A 744 -22.61 25.16 14.33
C SER A 744 -22.79 25.75 15.72
N GLN A 745 -21.72 26.29 16.28
CA GLN A 745 -21.77 27.09 17.50
C GLN A 745 -20.92 28.33 17.33
N SER A 746 -21.57 29.49 17.34
CA SER A 746 -20.88 30.78 17.25
C SER A 746 -20.53 31.31 18.63
N THR A 747 -19.30 31.79 18.81
CA THR A 747 -18.85 32.44 20.04
C THR A 747 -18.53 33.91 19.76
N LEU A 748 -19.21 34.80 20.47
CA LEU A 748 -19.09 36.25 20.27
C LEU A 748 -19.12 37.01 21.61
N GLN A 749 -18.29 38.04 21.74
CA GLN A 749 -18.29 38.89 22.94
C GLN A 749 -19.55 39.76 23.01
N ALA A 750 -19.99 40.08 24.23
CA ALA A 750 -21.13 40.98 24.45
C ALA A 750 -20.94 42.32 23.72
N ASN A 751 -21.99 42.78 23.01
CA ASN A 751 -22.05 43.99 22.17
C ASN A 751 -21.29 43.95 20.83
N GLN A 752 -20.81 42.79 20.39
CA GLN A 752 -20.28 42.61 19.04
C GLN A 752 -21.31 41.93 18.13
N ARG A 753 -21.11 42.03 16.81
CA ARG A 753 -21.96 41.38 15.79
C ARG A 753 -21.09 40.78 14.70
N PHE A 754 -21.42 39.58 14.25
CA PHE A 754 -20.87 39.03 13.01
C PHE A 754 -21.29 39.91 11.84
N GLN A 755 -20.39 40.07 10.88
CA GLN A 755 -20.77 40.51 9.54
C GLN A 755 -21.47 39.36 8.82
N TRP A 756 -20.96 38.14 8.97
CA TRP A 756 -21.66 36.91 8.61
C TRP A 756 -21.01 35.71 9.31
N VAL A 757 -21.79 34.67 9.56
CA VAL A 757 -21.29 33.37 10.04
C VAL A 757 -22.23 32.27 9.59
N GLY A 758 -21.71 31.23 8.94
CA GLY A 758 -22.56 30.15 8.43
C GLY A 758 -21.94 29.33 7.31
N LEU A 759 -22.81 28.69 6.54
CA LEU A 759 -22.49 27.80 5.43
C LEU A 759 -23.05 28.38 4.13
N SER A 760 -22.23 28.42 3.09
CA SER A 760 -22.61 28.79 1.73
C SER A 760 -22.60 27.57 0.82
N MET A 761 -23.55 27.51 -0.11
CA MET A 761 -23.44 26.69 -1.32
C MET A 761 -22.78 27.55 -2.39
N MET A 762 -21.81 26.98 -3.11
CA MET A 762 -20.98 27.73 -4.04
C MET A 762 -20.81 26.97 -5.37
N ARG A 763 -20.69 27.71 -6.49
CA ARG A 763 -20.34 27.20 -7.83
C ARG A 763 -18.98 27.70 -8.35
N GLY A 764 -18.17 28.18 -7.42
CA GLY A 764 -16.90 28.90 -7.61
C GLY A 764 -16.43 29.44 -6.27
N ASP A 765 -15.37 30.23 -6.25
CA ASP A 765 -14.74 30.66 -4.99
C ASP A 765 -15.04 32.12 -4.61
N GLU A 766 -15.67 32.90 -5.50
CA GLU A 766 -15.94 34.31 -5.27
C GLU A 766 -17.23 34.54 -4.43
N ARG A 767 -17.06 35.06 -3.21
CA ARG A 767 -18.16 35.44 -2.30
C ARG A 767 -19.12 36.43 -2.96
N GLY A 768 -20.43 36.19 -2.83
CA GLY A 768 -21.48 37.03 -3.39
C GLY A 768 -21.60 37.02 -4.92
N VAL A 769 -20.72 36.32 -5.63
CA VAL A 769 -20.77 36.16 -7.10
C VAL A 769 -21.08 34.71 -7.45
N ASP A 770 -20.29 33.79 -6.88
CA ASP A 770 -20.42 32.35 -7.06
C ASP A 770 -21.25 31.68 -5.95
N GLU A 771 -21.99 32.48 -5.18
CA GLU A 771 -22.69 32.08 -3.95
C GLU A 771 -24.21 32.12 -4.15
N PRO A 772 -24.83 31.09 -4.74
CA PRO A 772 -26.29 31.06 -4.92
C PRO A 772 -27.06 31.18 -3.59
N LEU A 773 -26.53 30.62 -2.50
CA LEU A 773 -27.22 30.60 -1.22
C LEU A 773 -26.24 30.56 -0.04
N PHE A 774 -26.51 31.41 0.94
CA PHE A 774 -25.91 31.43 2.26
C PHE A 774 -26.96 31.11 3.33
N ILE A 775 -26.60 30.28 4.31
CA ILE A 775 -27.45 29.90 5.45
C ILE A 775 -26.66 30.12 6.76
N GLY A 776 -27.25 30.83 7.71
CA GLY A 776 -26.63 31.11 9.01
C GLY A 776 -27.06 32.47 9.53
N GLN A 777 -26.12 33.31 9.97
CA GLN A 777 -26.38 34.71 10.26
C GLN A 777 -25.85 35.58 9.10
N PRO A 778 -26.71 36.04 8.17
CA PRO A 778 -26.30 36.85 7.03
C PRO A 778 -26.01 38.32 7.39
N SER A 779 -25.36 39.04 6.48
CA SER A 779 -25.03 40.45 6.68
C SER A 779 -26.26 41.32 6.77
N GLY A 780 -26.31 42.22 7.76
CA GLY A 780 -27.44 43.10 7.99
C GLY A 780 -28.53 42.55 8.93
N LEU A 781 -28.54 41.24 9.20
CA LEU A 781 -29.44 40.63 10.19
C LEU A 781 -28.73 40.35 11.52
N SER A 782 -29.49 40.47 12.61
CA SER A 782 -29.09 40.03 13.96
C SER A 782 -29.67 38.67 14.33
N THR A 783 -30.28 38.00 13.35
CA THR A 783 -31.10 36.80 13.47
C THR A 783 -30.59 35.78 12.46
N PHE A 784 -30.94 34.51 12.66
CA PHE A 784 -30.65 33.48 11.67
C PHE A 784 -31.57 33.63 10.47
N GLY A 785 -31.04 33.31 9.30
CA GLY A 785 -31.73 33.47 8.04
C GLY A 785 -30.94 32.90 6.87
N ILE A 786 -31.46 33.19 5.68
CA ILE A 786 -30.85 32.87 4.41
C ILE A 786 -30.65 34.12 3.58
N GLN A 787 -29.62 34.12 2.74
CA GLN A 787 -29.34 35.18 1.78
C GLN A 787 -28.95 34.57 0.45
N SER A 788 -29.58 34.99 -0.63
CA SER A 788 -29.22 34.59 -2.00
C SER A 788 -28.54 35.73 -2.73
N TYR A 789 -27.51 35.41 -3.51
CA TYR A 789 -26.81 36.37 -4.34
C TYR A 789 -27.08 36.05 -5.83
N GLY A 790 -27.50 37.06 -6.61
CA GLY A 790 -27.97 36.83 -7.98
C GLY A 790 -28.92 37.91 -8.49
N GLY A 791 -29.89 37.53 -9.34
CA GLY A 791 -30.78 38.44 -10.10
C GLY A 791 -31.52 39.46 -9.24
N ASP A 792 -32.10 39.02 -8.12
CA ASP A 792 -32.56 39.88 -7.02
C ASP A 792 -31.91 39.36 -5.73
N GLU A 793 -31.11 40.21 -5.07
CA GLU A 793 -30.52 39.87 -3.77
C GLU A 793 -31.63 39.93 -2.71
N VAL A 794 -31.97 38.78 -2.13
CA VAL A 794 -33.06 38.66 -1.16
C VAL A 794 -32.56 38.01 0.12
N GLN A 795 -33.04 38.53 1.24
CA GLN A 795 -32.71 38.08 2.58
C GLN A 795 -34.00 37.74 3.32
N HIS A 796 -34.02 36.55 3.93
CA HIS A 796 -35.17 36.06 4.69
C HIS A 796 -34.73 35.60 6.08
N GLU A 797 -35.41 36.07 7.13
CA GLU A 797 -35.23 35.57 8.49
C GLU A 797 -35.91 34.21 8.66
N LEU A 798 -35.35 33.35 9.52
CA LEU A 798 -36.02 32.12 9.94
C LEU A 798 -37.20 32.43 10.85
N ASP A 799 -38.40 31.98 10.48
CA ASP A 799 -39.61 32.12 11.27
C ASP A 799 -39.82 30.90 12.17
N ILE A 800 -39.75 31.09 13.50
CA ILE A 800 -39.97 29.99 14.46
C ILE A 800 -41.42 29.51 14.50
N ALA A 801 -42.36 30.29 13.96
CA ALA A 801 -43.78 29.97 13.99
C ALA A 801 -44.46 30.43 12.68
N PRO A 802 -44.12 29.83 11.53
CA PRO A 802 -44.62 30.24 10.21
C PRO A 802 -46.16 30.17 10.07
N GLN A 803 -46.82 29.43 10.95
CA GLN A 803 -48.27 29.35 11.06
C GLN A 803 -48.92 30.62 11.66
N ILE A 804 -48.15 31.52 12.27
CA ILE A 804 -48.63 32.76 12.88
C ILE A 804 -48.35 33.91 11.90
N PRO A 805 -49.31 34.84 11.66
CA PRO A 805 -49.06 35.96 10.76
C PRO A 805 -47.91 36.89 11.22
N GLY A 806 -47.01 37.20 10.30
CA GLY A 806 -45.80 37.99 10.55
C GLY A 806 -44.59 37.09 10.80
N VAL A 807 -43.37 37.63 10.70
CA VAL A 807 -42.14 36.84 10.92
C VAL A 807 -41.78 36.85 12.40
N GLN A 808 -41.58 35.67 13.01
CA GLN A 808 -41.02 35.56 14.35
C GLN A 808 -39.55 35.12 14.25
N PRO A 809 -38.60 36.07 14.26
CA PRO A 809 -37.23 35.74 13.92
C PRO A 809 -36.56 34.88 15.00
N LEU A 810 -35.82 33.86 14.56
CA LEU A 810 -34.90 33.11 15.40
C LEU A 810 -33.62 33.95 15.64
N ASN A 811 -33.41 34.41 16.88
CA ASN A 811 -32.21 35.18 17.22
C ASN A 811 -30.95 34.31 17.16
N SER A 812 -29.82 34.89 16.75
CA SER A 812 -28.54 34.22 16.90
C SER A 812 -28.08 34.24 18.36
N ASP A 813 -27.55 33.12 18.83
CA ASP A 813 -27.00 32.98 20.16
C ASP A 813 -25.73 32.09 20.17
N SER A 814 -25.20 31.79 21.36
CA SER A 814 -23.96 31.03 21.52
C SER A 814 -24.16 29.55 21.88
N ARG A 815 -25.38 29.03 21.78
CA ARG A 815 -25.67 27.61 21.99
C ARG A 815 -25.32 26.84 20.70
N PRO A 816 -25.03 25.54 20.80
CA PRO A 816 -24.93 24.69 19.62
C PRO A 816 -26.28 24.62 18.91
N HIS A 817 -26.28 24.86 17.60
CA HIS A 817 -27.43 24.72 16.73
C HIS A 817 -27.20 23.61 15.71
N HIS A 818 -28.27 22.90 15.35
CA HIS A 818 -28.23 21.96 14.23
C HIS A 818 -29.18 22.43 13.12
N TRP A 819 -28.75 22.19 11.88
CA TRP A 819 -29.41 22.68 10.69
C TRP A 819 -29.79 21.50 9.81
N VAL A 820 -30.97 21.57 9.21
CA VAL A 820 -31.42 20.67 8.16
C VAL A 820 -31.90 21.54 7.01
N THR A 821 -31.40 21.26 5.81
CA THR A 821 -31.80 21.94 4.58
C THR A 821 -32.21 20.90 3.57
N ARG A 822 -33.39 21.06 2.97
CA ARG A 822 -33.84 20.29 1.82
C ARG A 822 -33.75 21.16 0.57
N ILE A 823 -33.13 20.63 -0.47
CA ILE A 823 -33.05 21.22 -1.81
C ILE A 823 -33.80 20.29 -2.75
N ASP A 824 -35.00 20.71 -3.14
CA ASP A 824 -35.87 19.98 -4.06
C ASP A 824 -35.66 20.54 -5.47
N CYS A 825 -34.87 19.82 -6.27
CA CYS A 825 -34.49 20.18 -7.62
C CYS A 825 -35.59 19.77 -8.59
N LYS A 826 -36.21 20.76 -9.26
CA LYS A 826 -37.25 20.54 -10.29
C LYS A 826 -36.68 20.36 -11.69
N GLY A 827 -35.37 20.61 -11.85
CA GLY A 827 -34.66 20.57 -13.13
C GLY A 827 -34.44 21.96 -13.73
N GLU A 828 -33.49 22.06 -14.66
CA GLU A 828 -33.12 23.30 -15.36
C GLU A 828 -32.76 24.46 -14.38
N GLY A 829 -32.16 24.12 -13.24
CA GLY A 829 -31.72 25.09 -12.22
C GLY A 829 -32.85 25.67 -11.37
N HIS A 830 -34.08 25.15 -11.49
CA HIS A 830 -35.18 25.51 -10.61
C HIS A 830 -35.15 24.64 -9.37
N VAL A 831 -35.00 25.27 -8.21
CA VAL A 831 -34.98 24.55 -6.93
C VAL A 831 -35.91 25.20 -5.91
N THR A 832 -36.46 24.40 -5.01
CA THR A 832 -37.09 24.88 -3.79
C THR A 832 -36.21 24.50 -2.60
N VAL A 833 -35.81 25.49 -1.81
CA VAL A 833 -34.98 25.28 -0.62
C VAL A 833 -35.82 25.51 0.62
N SER A 834 -35.90 24.49 1.47
CA SER A 834 -36.58 24.50 2.76
C SER A 834 -35.54 24.37 3.88
N VAL A 835 -35.57 25.24 4.89
CA VAL A 835 -34.58 25.24 5.99
C VAL A 835 -35.26 25.10 7.35
N TRP A 836 -34.67 24.24 8.19
CA TRP A 836 -35.00 24.06 9.60
C TRP A 836 -33.75 24.20 10.46
N CYS A 837 -33.87 24.92 11.57
CA CYS A 837 -32.88 25.07 12.61
C CYS A 837 -33.47 24.59 13.93
N ASP A 838 -32.73 23.74 14.65
CA ASP A 838 -33.11 23.14 15.94
C ASP A 838 -34.40 22.31 15.91
N VAL A 839 -34.77 21.78 14.74
CA VAL A 839 -35.83 20.77 14.58
C VAL A 839 -35.20 19.39 14.50
N ASP A 840 -35.68 18.46 15.32
CA ASP A 840 -35.18 17.08 15.32
C ASP A 840 -35.25 16.46 13.90
N PRO A 841 -34.14 15.94 13.34
CA PRO A 841 -34.09 15.33 12.02
C PRO A 841 -35.15 14.24 11.78
N SER A 842 -35.56 13.51 12.82
CA SER A 842 -36.63 12.50 12.71
C SER A 842 -38.03 13.09 12.50
N ARG A 843 -38.19 14.40 12.68
CA ARG A 843 -39.48 15.11 12.65
C ARG A 843 -39.58 16.16 11.55
N VAL A 844 -38.50 16.45 10.82
CA VAL A 844 -38.46 17.54 9.83
C VAL A 844 -39.53 17.42 8.75
N GLU A 845 -39.87 16.21 8.30
CA GLU A 845 -40.94 16.00 7.32
C GLU A 845 -42.34 16.33 7.85
N SER A 846 -42.52 16.30 9.18
CA SER A 846 -43.80 16.57 9.84
C SER A 846 -43.94 18.02 10.33
N VAL A 847 -42.89 18.83 10.22
CA VAL A 847 -42.82 20.21 10.73
C VAL A 847 -42.61 21.16 9.57
N ALA A 848 -43.42 22.21 9.47
CA ALA A 848 -43.26 23.22 8.42
C ALA A 848 -41.86 23.88 8.51
N PRO A 849 -41.19 24.14 7.38
CA PRO A 849 -39.90 24.82 7.37
C PRO A 849 -40.02 26.24 7.90
N GLN A 850 -38.96 26.71 8.55
CA GLN A 850 -38.88 28.08 9.08
C GLN A 850 -38.68 29.11 7.96
N THR A 851 -38.15 28.68 6.83
CA THR A 851 -38.16 29.43 5.57
C THR A 851 -38.20 28.45 4.40
N GLU A 852 -38.94 28.81 3.36
CA GLU A 852 -38.99 28.08 2.10
C GLU A 852 -38.95 29.08 0.95
N GLN A 853 -37.96 28.96 0.07
CA GLN A 853 -37.77 29.88 -1.06
C GLN A 853 -37.52 29.10 -2.34
N ALA A 854 -38.03 29.64 -3.45
CA ALA A 854 -37.77 29.12 -4.79
C ALA A 854 -36.69 29.95 -5.47
N TYR A 855 -35.76 29.28 -6.14
CA TYR A 855 -34.66 29.90 -6.87
C TYR A 855 -34.65 29.43 -8.32
N GLU A 856 -34.26 30.34 -9.21
CA GLU A 856 -34.00 30.08 -10.63
C GLU A 856 -32.48 30.13 -10.89
N ASN A 857 -31.99 29.34 -11.84
CA ASN A 857 -30.55 29.24 -12.17
C ASN A 857 -29.65 28.88 -10.98
N PHE A 858 -30.17 28.05 -10.07
CA PHE A 858 -29.46 27.57 -8.89
C PHE A 858 -28.56 26.40 -9.25
N SER A 859 -27.27 26.55 -8.96
CA SER A 859 -26.32 25.45 -9.10
C SER A 859 -25.15 25.58 -8.12
N PHE A 860 -24.61 24.47 -7.66
CA PHE A 860 -23.43 24.44 -6.78
C PHE A 860 -22.65 23.12 -6.94
N ASP A 861 -21.38 23.15 -6.56
CA ASP A 861 -20.47 21.99 -6.58
C ASP A 861 -19.62 21.89 -5.30
N ARG A 862 -19.70 22.88 -4.41
CA ARG A 862 -18.93 22.92 -3.16
C ARG A 862 -19.68 23.67 -2.06
N LEU A 863 -19.29 23.39 -0.82
CA LEU A 863 -19.76 24.10 0.36
C LEU A 863 -18.65 24.99 0.89
N ARG A 864 -18.98 26.17 1.42
CA ARG A 864 -18.03 27.05 2.11
C ARG A 864 -18.50 27.32 3.52
N LEU A 865 -17.63 27.06 4.50
CA LEU A 865 -17.80 27.44 5.89
C LEU A 865 -17.02 28.73 6.13
N GLU A 866 -17.64 29.73 6.74
CA GLU A 866 -17.00 31.05 6.89
C GLU A 866 -17.43 31.76 8.17
N VAL A 867 -16.49 32.53 8.74
CA VAL A 867 -16.73 33.46 9.85
C VAL A 867 -16.17 34.83 9.49
N SER A 868 -16.98 35.88 9.57
CA SER A 868 -16.54 37.25 9.44
C SER A 868 -17.19 38.17 10.46
N GLN A 869 -16.39 39.06 11.03
CA GLN A 869 -16.78 39.99 12.07
C GLN A 869 -16.01 41.31 11.93
N ALA A 870 -16.66 42.41 12.31
CA ALA A 870 -15.99 43.67 12.61
C ALA A 870 -15.22 43.56 13.96
N GLY A 871 -14.06 42.89 13.96
CA GLY A 871 -13.15 42.73 15.12
C GLY A 871 -12.49 41.34 15.22
N ASP A 872 -11.39 41.20 15.95
CA ASP A 872 -10.51 40.00 15.89
C ASP A 872 -10.85 38.86 16.87
N ARG A 873 -12.11 38.73 17.34
CA ARG A 873 -12.45 37.76 18.42
C ARG A 873 -13.66 36.86 18.17
N GLY A 874 -14.30 36.94 17.03
CA GLY A 874 -15.41 36.07 16.66
C GLY A 874 -14.90 34.72 16.17
N GLN A 875 -15.53 33.65 16.62
CA GLN A 875 -15.23 32.29 16.19
C GLN A 875 -16.52 31.51 15.99
N CYS A 876 -16.48 30.54 15.08
CA CYS A 876 -17.55 29.56 14.94
C CYS A 876 -16.94 28.18 14.81
N ALA A 877 -17.44 27.25 15.62
CA ALA A 877 -17.18 25.84 15.43
C ALA A 877 -18.25 25.27 14.47
N PHE A 878 -17.83 24.40 13.57
CA PHE A 878 -18.67 23.62 12.67
C PHE A 878 -18.41 22.15 12.90
N ASP A 879 -19.46 21.36 12.82
CA ASP A 879 -19.40 19.95 13.17
C ASP A 879 -20.33 19.12 12.28
N GLN A 880 -19.87 17.92 11.90
CA GLN A 880 -20.55 16.92 11.07
C GLN A 880 -21.35 17.47 9.89
N VAL A 881 -20.75 17.54 8.69
CA VAL A 881 -21.50 17.85 7.46
C VAL A 881 -21.98 16.56 6.82
N VAL A 882 -23.29 16.40 6.62
CA VAL A 882 -23.91 15.20 6.04
C VAL A 882 -24.79 15.59 4.86
N LEU A 883 -24.62 14.92 3.73
CA LEU A 883 -25.50 15.02 2.56
C LEU A 883 -26.18 13.69 2.31
N GLY A 884 -27.48 13.71 2.03
CA GLY A 884 -28.25 12.52 1.69
C GLY A 884 -29.36 12.79 0.69
N THR A 885 -29.97 11.73 0.14
CA THR A 885 -31.10 11.83 -0.79
C THR A 885 -32.46 11.92 -0.09
N SER A 886 -32.51 11.69 1.23
CA SER A 886 -33.73 11.73 2.03
C SER A 886 -33.47 12.17 3.47
N ALA A 887 -34.53 12.61 4.17
CA ALA A 887 -34.48 12.86 5.61
C ALA A 887 -34.11 11.58 6.40
N ASP A 888 -34.59 10.43 5.96
CA ASP A 888 -34.29 9.13 6.57
C ASP A 888 -32.80 8.78 6.49
N ALA A 889 -32.12 9.14 5.40
CA ALA A 889 -30.68 8.94 5.28
C ALA A 889 -29.92 9.76 6.33
N ILE A 890 -30.29 11.05 6.49
CA ILE A 890 -29.72 11.92 7.53
C ILE A 890 -29.99 11.36 8.92
N ASN A 891 -31.23 10.97 9.21
CA ASN A 891 -31.61 10.43 10.51
C ASN A 891 -30.88 9.11 10.83
N SER A 892 -30.71 8.23 9.84
CA SER A 892 -30.00 6.96 9.98
C SER A 892 -28.54 7.19 10.38
N VAL A 893 -27.83 8.09 9.69
CA VAL A 893 -26.45 8.48 10.02
C VAL A 893 -26.34 9.00 11.45
N LEU A 894 -27.23 9.93 11.83
CA LEU A 894 -27.22 10.54 13.16
C LEU A 894 -27.59 9.55 14.28
N SER A 895 -28.42 8.55 13.97
CA SER A 895 -28.79 7.49 14.92
C SER A 895 -27.69 6.44 15.12
N LEU A 896 -26.88 6.16 14.08
CA LEU A 896 -25.73 5.24 14.17
C LEU A 896 -24.64 5.82 15.06
N ALA A 897 -24.37 7.11 14.92
CA ALA A 897 -23.54 7.86 15.86
C ALA A 897 -24.05 7.64 17.31
N ALA A 898 -25.34 7.81 17.56
CA ALA A 898 -25.94 7.66 18.90
C ALA A 898 -25.79 6.27 19.57
N LYS A 899 -25.56 5.19 18.80
CA LYS A 899 -25.55 3.79 19.31
C LYS A 899 -24.20 3.33 19.89
N HIS A 900 -23.09 3.99 19.55
CA HIS A 900 -21.74 3.60 19.97
C HIS A 900 -21.21 4.61 21.01
N PRO A 901 -21.60 4.51 22.30
CA PRO A 901 -21.07 5.40 23.32
C PRO A 901 -19.58 5.15 23.56
N GLN A 902 -18.78 6.22 23.63
CA GLN A 902 -17.46 6.15 24.26
C GLN A 902 -17.66 5.53 25.65
N GLY A 903 -16.97 4.41 25.87
CA GLY A 903 -17.23 3.50 26.99
C GLY A 903 -17.42 4.24 28.32
N SER A 904 -18.55 3.98 28.97
CA SER A 904 -18.68 4.23 30.39
C SER A 904 -17.54 3.48 31.08
N VAL A 905 -16.62 4.23 31.69
CA VAL A 905 -15.68 3.70 32.67
C VAL A 905 -16.51 2.98 33.71
N HIS A 906 -16.50 1.65 33.67
CA HIS A 906 -16.89 0.86 34.83
C HIS A 906 -15.85 1.17 35.92
N GLU A 907 -16.20 2.09 36.82
CA GLU A 907 -15.61 2.12 38.16
C GLU A 907 -15.84 0.73 38.77
N VAL A 908 -14.78 -0.08 38.79
CA VAL A 908 -14.70 -1.28 39.60
C VAL A 908 -14.23 -0.84 40.98
N ASP A 909 -15.17 -0.79 41.93
CA ASP A 909 -14.91 -0.92 43.37
C ASP A 909 -14.58 -2.37 43.74
#